data_AF-A0A8H6T1R8-F1
#
_entry.id   AF-A0A8H6T1R8-F1
#
_cell.length_a   1.000
_cell.length_b   1.000
_cell.length_c   1.000
_cell.angle_alpha   90.00
_cell.angle_beta   90.00
_cell.angle_gamma   90.00
#
_symmetry.space_group_name_H-M   'P 1'
#
loop_
_entity.id
_entity.type
_entity.pdbx_description
1 polymer ?
#
loop_
_entity_poly.entity_id
_entity_poly.type
_entity_poly.pdbx_seq_one_letter_code
_entity_poly.pdbx_strand_id
1 'polypeptide(L)'
;MSRRSASPMENHLPDEILSEILSPALKVPDEMFADNWSRPSPFATYTESTSAYLVVSKSWLRVATPLLYHVVVLRSAAQAKALARALLKNKELGRFIKKLRVEGGFGASMHQILRLAPTITDIFLSLDIYCTDNTDGLCKGLPLINPRRLILQHDNYRQNPNKYFNGLNAKLKELFGSQWDQLISIALPSMGYLNKITPLVKALNKPKRIEILTLYNCFCLNSAIKMLDKCPIREINLTSPVRDRDIDRYVEDTSLKSKLKYSPLPNTGGPLDQNPGLPDSLPSLNPFFVPMVGVSAEVSDSIWSRILQFSMSTHPGYSPPWSRKMSHKLSLLLVSKQFYRLGLPHFYTSVVLRYVREYVSFADVLTSHPSLGAHVSSICPRRDHSNIDYASMYDSDDSEDSEIFDMAHIFSRHGPVREKPSDAAIATALTTIFSQTPNLVSIQSHSSTERTMYMGGDIMRLDWATFATIAECSGSNLQQISIAVNNEPAEVGNALDIFGKLTAVKKLRWDSTIVLNPTENVADYAGVLPQLEKLEVEIADPSFFHLLSRIQPPNLRCLVLRPELRLTSSKLFTQFNWTEISLSAQAAGDLKSSVLDVCTDLETLTITWPRWLSTPEPPSLTIFASEKPAKSLKKVVFASAPDAFRYDKKLVPEWSTFLAQLPLDSMPNLTEISMPGVEWPMTQREIAKCGWINAAETLVKSGVQVVDAAGKKWKPRLKVR
;
A
#
# COMPACT_ATOMS: atom_id res chain seq x y z
N MET A 1 -45.66 0.18 68.10
CA MET A 1 -45.49 -0.70 66.93
C MET A 1 -44.69 0.03 65.86
N SER A 2 -43.39 -0.24 65.76
CA SER A 2 -42.48 0.37 64.77
C SER A 2 -42.37 -0.56 63.57
N ARG A 3 -42.90 -0.14 62.41
CA ARG A 3 -42.71 -0.84 61.13
C ARG A 3 -41.30 -0.52 60.63
N ARG A 4 -40.34 -1.43 60.87
CA ARG A 4 -39.08 -1.45 60.12
C ARG A 4 -39.41 -1.74 58.66
N SER A 5 -39.33 -0.73 57.80
CA SER A 5 -39.27 -0.91 56.36
C SER A 5 -38.01 -1.72 56.05
N ALA A 6 -38.17 -2.97 55.62
CA ALA A 6 -37.08 -3.73 55.04
C ALA A 6 -36.64 -2.98 53.78
N SER A 7 -35.56 -2.20 53.91
CA SER A 7 -34.81 -1.69 52.78
C SER A 7 -34.46 -2.90 51.89
N PRO A 8 -34.78 -2.87 50.58
CA PRO A 8 -34.43 -3.98 49.69
C PRO A 8 -32.94 -4.26 49.88
N MET A 9 -32.59 -5.51 50.14
CA MET A 9 -31.20 -5.96 50.12
C MET A 9 -30.70 -5.74 48.70
N GLU A 10 -30.10 -4.56 48.45
CA GLU A 10 -29.30 -4.33 47.27
C GLU A 10 -28.17 -5.34 47.33
N ASN A 11 -28.29 -6.39 46.53
CA ASN A 11 -27.22 -7.36 46.27
C ASN A 11 -26.07 -6.62 45.56
N HIS A 12 -25.29 -5.87 46.32
CA HIS A 12 -24.08 -5.22 45.83
C HIS A 12 -23.05 -6.30 45.56
N LEU A 13 -22.68 -6.45 44.29
CA LEU A 13 -21.47 -7.18 43.92
C LEU A 13 -20.28 -6.50 44.61
N PRO A 14 -19.36 -7.27 45.21
CA PRO A 14 -18.10 -6.73 45.73
C PRO A 14 -17.35 -5.95 44.65
N ASP A 15 -16.64 -4.88 45.05
CA ASP A 15 -15.95 -3.98 44.12
C ASP A 15 -14.88 -4.73 43.30
N GLU A 16 -14.29 -5.79 43.84
CA GLU A 16 -13.34 -6.68 43.16
C GLU A 16 -13.99 -7.41 41.98
N ILE A 17 -15.19 -7.95 42.19
CA ILE A 17 -15.94 -8.67 41.14
C ILE A 17 -16.40 -7.67 40.07
N LEU A 18 -16.87 -6.49 40.47
CA LEU A 18 -17.18 -5.42 39.52
C LEU A 18 -15.95 -4.98 38.72
N SER A 19 -14.78 -4.89 39.37
CA SER A 19 -13.53 -4.52 38.71
C SER A 19 -13.12 -5.56 37.67
N GLU A 20 -13.24 -6.85 37.98
CA GLU A 20 -12.99 -7.94 37.01
C GLU A 20 -13.97 -7.91 35.84
N ILE A 21 -15.27 -7.70 36.10
CA ILE A 21 -16.30 -7.58 35.04
C ILE A 21 -16.01 -6.40 34.11
N LEU A 22 -15.60 -5.25 34.67
CA LEU A 22 -15.38 -4.02 33.91
C LEU A 22 -14.01 -3.97 33.22
N SER A 23 -13.05 -4.76 33.70
CA SER A 23 -11.67 -4.73 33.23
C SER A 23 -11.53 -4.95 31.72
N PRO A 24 -12.14 -5.97 31.09
CA PRO A 24 -12.01 -6.21 29.65
C PRO A 24 -12.52 -5.03 28.78
N ALA A 25 -13.54 -4.31 29.25
CA ALA A 25 -14.15 -3.20 28.51
C ALA A 25 -13.42 -1.86 28.71
N LEU A 26 -12.74 -1.68 29.85
CA LEU A 26 -12.13 -0.40 30.23
C LEU A 26 -10.61 -0.39 30.20
N LYS A 27 -9.95 -1.54 30.39
CA LYS A 27 -8.49 -1.62 30.34
C LYS A 27 -8.02 -1.64 28.90
N VAL A 28 -6.99 -0.83 28.63
CA VAL A 28 -6.23 -0.88 27.37
C VAL A 28 -5.03 -1.79 27.60
N PRO A 29 -4.91 -2.93 26.88
CA PRO A 29 -3.71 -3.78 26.88
C PRO A 29 -2.45 -2.96 26.60
N ASP A 30 -1.34 -3.33 27.25
CA ASP A 30 -0.08 -2.58 27.10
C ASP A 30 0.44 -2.63 25.67
N GLU A 31 0.23 -3.75 24.98
CA GLU A 31 0.62 -3.96 23.59
C GLU A 31 -0.09 -2.96 22.68
N MET A 32 -1.40 -2.73 22.89
CA MET A 32 -2.15 -1.72 22.14
C MET A 32 -1.73 -0.30 22.51
N PHE A 33 -1.46 -0.02 23.79
CA PHE A 33 -0.97 1.29 24.23
C PHE A 33 0.41 1.61 23.61
N ALA A 34 1.29 0.62 23.56
CA ALA A 34 2.66 0.73 23.09
C ALA A 34 2.83 0.61 21.58
N ASP A 35 1.78 0.23 20.85
CA ASP A 35 1.80 0.13 19.39
C ASP A 35 2.11 1.49 18.74
N ASN A 36 3.36 1.65 18.33
CA ASN A 36 3.92 2.83 17.66
C ASN A 36 4.24 2.58 16.18
N TRP A 37 3.69 1.50 15.59
CA TRP A 37 3.98 1.08 14.21
C TRP A 37 2.73 0.89 13.36
N SER A 38 1.59 0.54 13.95
CA SER A 38 0.36 0.24 13.21
C SER A 38 -0.24 1.48 12.55
N ARG A 39 -0.72 1.28 11.31
CA ARG A 39 -1.46 2.29 10.56
C ARG A 39 -2.78 1.73 10.04
N PRO A 40 -3.92 2.33 10.41
CA PRO A 40 -4.07 3.46 11.36
C PRO A 40 -3.71 3.07 12.81
N SER A 41 -3.61 4.06 13.72
CA SER A 41 -3.50 3.82 15.17
C SER A 41 -4.54 2.80 15.62
N PRO A 42 -4.24 1.86 16.53
CA PRO A 42 -5.23 0.88 17.01
C PRO A 42 -6.45 1.56 17.65
N PHE A 43 -6.30 2.80 18.09
CA PHE A 43 -7.37 3.61 18.67
C PHE A 43 -8.20 4.40 17.63
N ALA A 44 -7.96 4.18 16.33
CA ALA A 44 -8.68 4.82 15.22
C ALA A 44 -10.06 4.21 14.93
N THR A 45 -10.28 2.96 15.33
CA THR A 45 -11.44 2.18 14.93
C THR A 45 -12.43 1.93 16.06
N TYR A 46 -12.23 2.53 17.24
CA TYR A 46 -13.18 2.36 18.35
C TYR A 46 -14.50 3.08 18.06
N THR A 47 -15.58 2.32 18.05
CA THR A 47 -16.94 2.80 17.78
C THR A 47 -17.72 3.13 19.05
N GLU A 48 -17.31 2.59 20.20
CA GLU A 48 -18.08 2.69 21.45
C GLU A 48 -17.43 3.64 22.47
N SER A 49 -18.26 4.38 23.21
CA SER A 49 -17.80 5.24 24.30
C SER A 49 -17.69 4.45 25.60
N THR A 50 -16.48 4.30 26.11
CA THR A 50 -16.21 3.69 27.44
C THR A 50 -16.82 4.49 28.61
N SER A 51 -17.29 5.72 28.37
CA SER A 51 -17.98 6.52 29.39
C SER A 51 -19.38 5.99 29.75
N ALA A 52 -19.99 5.15 28.90
CA ALA A 52 -21.30 4.56 29.15
C ALA A 52 -21.31 3.67 30.41
N TYR A 53 -20.20 3.03 30.73
CA TYR A 53 -20.08 2.19 31.94
C TYR A 53 -20.15 3.02 33.23
N LEU A 54 -19.83 4.32 33.18
CA LEU A 54 -19.82 5.19 34.37
C LEU A 54 -21.22 5.58 34.85
N VAL A 55 -22.25 5.45 34.00
CA VAL A 55 -23.61 5.94 34.31
C VAL A 55 -24.57 4.84 34.77
N VAL A 56 -24.09 3.59 34.91
CA VAL A 56 -24.92 2.44 35.29
C VAL A 56 -25.37 2.51 36.76
N SER A 57 -24.43 2.69 37.68
CA SER A 57 -24.71 2.81 39.12
C SER A 57 -23.57 3.56 39.84
N LYS A 58 -23.79 3.96 41.11
CA LYS A 58 -22.73 4.59 41.93
C LYS A 58 -21.55 3.66 42.19
N SER A 59 -21.80 2.36 42.37
CA SER A 59 -20.75 1.35 42.56
C SER A 59 -19.94 1.18 41.27
N TRP A 60 -20.61 1.11 40.11
CA TRP A 60 -19.92 1.09 38.82
C TRP A 60 -19.11 2.34 38.58
N LEU A 61 -19.67 3.53 38.84
CA LEU A 61 -18.92 4.79 38.75
C LEU A 61 -17.66 4.76 39.61
N ARG A 62 -17.77 4.32 40.88
CA ARG A 62 -16.64 4.25 41.81
C ARG A 62 -15.54 3.29 41.31
N VAL A 63 -15.91 2.10 40.87
CA VAL A 63 -14.97 1.04 40.44
C VAL A 63 -14.41 1.29 39.04
N ALA A 64 -15.23 1.75 38.11
CA ALA A 64 -14.85 2.01 36.72
C ALA A 64 -13.95 3.25 36.56
N THR A 65 -14.13 4.28 37.40
CA THR A 65 -13.36 5.53 37.29
C THR A 65 -11.84 5.31 37.30
N PRO A 66 -11.23 4.61 38.28
CA PRO A 66 -9.78 4.37 38.26
C PRO A 66 -9.35 3.53 37.05
N LEU A 67 -10.15 2.55 36.61
CA LEU A 67 -9.87 1.72 35.44
C LEU A 67 -9.84 2.55 34.15
N LEU A 68 -10.86 3.39 33.94
CA LEU A 68 -11.00 4.24 32.77
C LEU A 68 -9.88 5.29 32.68
N TYR A 69 -9.51 5.90 33.80
CA TYR A 69 -8.45 6.92 33.82
C TYR A 69 -7.04 6.34 33.85
N HIS A 70 -6.86 5.03 34.05
CA HIS A 70 -5.55 4.40 34.13
C HIS A 70 -4.70 4.63 32.86
N VAL A 71 -5.34 4.46 31.69
CA VAL A 71 -4.74 4.69 30.37
C VAL A 71 -5.56 5.74 29.63
N VAL A 72 -4.96 6.89 29.36
CA VAL A 72 -5.59 7.98 28.63
C VAL A 72 -4.98 8.09 27.23
N VAL A 73 -5.84 8.07 26.21
CA VAL A 73 -5.44 8.26 24.80
C VAL A 73 -6.04 9.57 24.26
N LEU A 74 -5.18 10.49 23.84
CA LEU A 74 -5.56 11.80 23.29
C LEU A 74 -5.19 11.85 21.80
N ARG A 75 -6.20 12.02 20.95
CA ARG A 75 -6.06 12.04 19.48
C ARG A 75 -6.61 13.31 18.86
N SER A 76 -7.12 14.23 19.68
CA SER A 76 -7.67 15.50 19.24
C SER A 76 -7.55 16.58 20.31
N ALA A 77 -7.51 17.84 19.86
CA ALA A 77 -7.55 18.99 20.76
C ALA A 77 -8.83 19.05 21.61
N ALA A 78 -9.96 18.55 21.10
CA ALA A 78 -11.23 18.50 21.83
C ALA A 78 -11.16 17.53 23.02
N GLN A 79 -10.59 16.34 22.83
CA GLN A 79 -10.36 15.38 23.91
C GLN A 79 -9.42 15.96 24.98
N ALA A 80 -8.31 16.58 24.57
CA ALA A 80 -7.37 17.21 25.51
C ALA A 80 -8.04 18.33 26.33
N LYS A 81 -8.85 19.20 25.70
CA LYS A 81 -9.63 20.24 26.40
C LYS A 81 -10.66 19.65 27.36
N ALA A 82 -11.36 18.59 26.95
CA ALA A 82 -12.35 17.92 27.80
C ALA A 82 -11.69 17.31 29.05
N LEU A 83 -10.58 16.58 28.86
CA LEU A 83 -9.84 16.00 29.98
C LEU A 83 -9.27 17.07 30.90
N ALA A 84 -8.65 18.13 30.37
CA ALA A 84 -8.11 19.22 31.17
C ALA A 84 -9.18 19.87 32.06
N ARG A 85 -10.40 20.06 31.55
CA ARG A 85 -11.55 20.56 32.32
C ARG A 85 -12.00 19.56 33.39
N ALA A 86 -12.09 18.27 33.05
CA ALA A 86 -12.46 17.23 34.01
C ALA A 86 -11.47 17.17 35.19
N LEU A 87 -10.17 17.18 34.90
CA LEU A 87 -9.10 17.18 35.92
C LEU A 87 -9.10 18.46 36.77
N LEU A 88 -9.46 19.61 36.17
CA LEU A 88 -9.56 20.86 36.94
C LEU A 88 -10.70 20.81 37.95
N LYS A 89 -11.84 20.27 37.53
CA LYS A 89 -13.04 20.11 38.36
C LYS A 89 -12.84 19.05 39.45
N ASN A 90 -12.12 17.97 39.12
CA ASN A 90 -11.79 16.91 40.06
C ASN A 90 -10.33 16.48 39.90
N LYS A 91 -9.46 17.01 40.76
CA LYS A 91 -8.01 16.78 40.71
C LYS A 91 -7.63 15.33 41.06
N GLU A 92 -8.46 14.62 41.82
CA GLU A 92 -8.19 13.23 42.21
C GLU A 92 -8.15 12.30 40.98
N LEU A 93 -8.91 12.62 39.93
CA LEU A 93 -8.87 11.87 38.67
C LEU A 93 -7.47 11.82 38.06
N GLY A 94 -6.66 12.86 38.25
CA GLY A 94 -5.31 12.93 37.72
C GLY A 94 -4.35 11.92 38.37
N ARG A 95 -4.63 11.49 39.60
CA ARG A 95 -3.83 10.48 40.33
C ARG A 95 -4.01 9.06 39.79
N PHE A 96 -5.14 8.81 39.11
CA PHE A 96 -5.41 7.53 38.46
C PHE A 96 -4.69 7.38 37.13
N ILE A 97 -4.29 8.49 36.49
CA ILE A 97 -3.59 8.45 35.21
C ILE A 97 -2.16 7.96 35.42
N LYS A 98 -1.86 6.76 34.90
CA LYS A 98 -0.52 6.15 34.89
C LYS A 98 0.09 6.16 33.51
N LYS A 99 -0.73 5.91 32.47
CA LYS A 99 -0.29 5.88 31.07
C LYS A 99 -0.98 6.97 30.27
N LEU A 100 -0.20 7.78 29.55
CA LEU A 100 -0.72 8.85 28.70
C LEU A 100 -0.19 8.72 27.28
N ARG A 101 -1.09 8.58 26.31
CA ARG A 101 -0.78 8.55 24.87
C ARG A 101 -1.26 9.83 24.19
N VAL A 102 -0.36 10.51 23.52
CA VAL A 102 -0.61 11.80 22.86
C VAL A 102 -0.27 11.70 21.37
N GLU A 103 -1.30 11.71 20.53
CA GLU A 103 -1.19 11.65 19.06
C GLU A 103 -1.35 13.06 18.44
N GLY A 104 -0.46 13.99 18.80
CA GLY A 104 -0.43 15.37 18.25
C GLY A 104 -0.03 16.46 19.26
N GLY A 105 -0.04 17.72 18.83
CA GLY A 105 0.25 18.88 19.69
C GLY A 105 -1.00 19.67 20.09
N PHE A 106 -1.57 19.39 21.28
CA PHE A 106 -2.85 19.97 21.72
C PHE A 106 -2.77 21.25 22.56
N GLY A 107 -1.67 21.99 22.45
CA GLY A 107 -1.49 23.33 23.05
C GLY A 107 -1.63 23.34 24.57
N ALA A 108 -2.18 24.45 25.11
CA ALA A 108 -2.22 24.72 26.55
C ALA A 108 -2.92 23.65 27.40
N SER A 109 -3.86 22.89 26.83
CA SER A 109 -4.53 21.79 27.54
C SER A 109 -3.56 20.71 28.00
N MET A 110 -2.48 20.46 27.25
CA MET A 110 -1.47 19.48 27.64
C MET A 110 -0.69 19.90 28.89
N HIS A 111 -0.38 21.20 29.04
CA HIS A 111 0.27 21.69 30.26
C HIS A 111 -0.62 21.46 31.48
N GLN A 112 -1.92 21.74 31.35
CA GLN A 112 -2.87 21.53 32.43
C GLN A 112 -3.03 20.06 32.82
N ILE A 113 -3.11 19.16 31.83
CA ILE A 113 -3.20 17.72 32.08
C ILE A 113 -1.96 17.23 32.80
N LEU A 114 -0.77 17.52 32.28
CA LEU A 114 0.49 17.04 32.86
C LEU A 114 0.74 17.60 34.27
N ARG A 115 0.34 18.85 34.53
CA ARG A 115 0.39 19.44 35.88
C ARG A 115 -0.55 18.74 36.88
N LEU A 116 -1.72 18.29 36.43
CA LEU A 116 -2.74 17.66 37.28
C LEU A 116 -2.58 16.15 37.39
N ALA A 117 -1.72 15.54 36.57
CA ALA A 117 -1.43 14.11 36.55
C ALA A 117 0.07 13.82 36.77
N PRO A 118 0.65 14.18 37.93
CA PRO A 118 2.08 13.99 38.19
C PRO A 118 2.49 12.52 38.30
N THR A 119 1.53 11.58 38.43
CA THR A 119 1.78 10.15 38.59
C THR A 119 1.92 9.37 37.29
N ILE A 120 2.05 10.07 36.15
CA ILE A 120 2.25 9.43 34.85
C ILE A 120 3.62 8.74 34.85
N THR A 121 3.61 7.43 34.66
CA THR A 121 4.81 6.58 34.57
C THR A 121 5.17 6.24 33.13
N ASP A 122 4.18 6.19 32.24
CA ASP A 122 4.36 5.78 30.85
C ASP A 122 3.80 6.86 29.93
N ILE A 123 4.64 7.38 29.04
CA ILE A 123 4.21 8.38 28.07
C ILE A 123 4.49 7.92 26.65
N PHE A 124 3.45 7.98 25.82
CA PHE A 124 3.54 7.79 24.39
C PHE A 124 3.38 9.14 23.70
N LEU A 125 4.34 9.49 22.84
CA LEU A 125 4.34 10.72 22.05
C LEU A 125 4.43 10.39 20.57
N SER A 126 3.40 10.78 19.81
CA SER A 126 3.54 10.93 18.38
C SER A 126 4.33 12.20 18.07
N LEU A 127 5.39 12.03 17.30
CA LEU A 127 6.22 13.10 16.76
C LEU A 127 5.71 13.58 15.40
N ASP A 128 4.56 13.09 14.94
CA ASP A 128 3.90 13.55 13.72
C ASP A 128 3.16 14.88 13.97
N ILE A 129 3.92 15.91 14.34
CA ILE A 129 3.42 17.24 14.69
C ILE A 129 3.09 18.01 13.40
N TYR A 130 1.81 18.26 13.16
CA TYR A 130 1.35 18.99 11.99
C TYR A 130 1.55 20.51 12.16
N CYS A 131 1.47 21.27 11.06
CA CYS A 131 1.60 22.73 11.09
C CYS A 131 0.47 23.43 11.88
N THR A 132 -0.67 22.76 12.04
CA THR A 132 -1.82 23.20 12.83
C THR A 132 -1.70 22.88 14.31
N ASP A 133 -0.75 22.02 14.68
CA ASP A 133 -0.53 21.62 16.07
C ASP A 133 0.25 22.70 16.82
N ASN A 134 0.10 22.70 18.14
CA ASN A 134 0.89 23.53 19.04
C ASN A 134 1.47 22.67 20.18
N THR A 135 2.78 22.59 20.27
CA THR A 135 3.50 21.79 21.28
C THR A 135 3.87 22.57 22.54
N ASP A 136 3.56 23.87 22.64
CA ASP A 136 3.97 24.72 23.77
C ASP A 136 3.49 24.18 25.12
N GLY A 137 2.29 23.61 25.17
CA GLY A 137 1.77 23.00 26.39
C GLY A 137 2.46 21.69 26.76
N LEU A 138 2.90 20.90 25.77
CA LEU A 138 3.78 19.75 26.04
C LEU A 138 5.12 20.24 26.57
N CYS A 139 5.74 21.23 25.92
CA CYS A 139 7.04 21.76 26.35
C CYS A 139 7.03 22.31 27.78
N LYS A 140 5.92 22.90 28.22
CA LYS A 140 5.72 23.39 29.59
C LYS A 140 5.32 22.29 30.58
N GLY A 141 4.55 21.31 30.14
CA GLY A 141 4.00 20.27 31.01
C GLY A 141 4.92 19.07 31.24
N LEU A 142 5.73 18.67 30.26
CA LEU A 142 6.64 17.53 30.37
C LEU A 142 7.67 17.66 31.52
N PRO A 143 8.19 18.86 31.84
CA PRO A 143 8.96 19.09 33.08
C PRO A 143 8.28 18.72 34.40
N LEU A 144 6.94 18.62 34.41
CA LEU A 144 6.13 18.41 35.62
C LEU A 144 5.89 16.92 35.92
N ILE A 145 6.36 16.03 35.04
CA ILE A 145 6.28 14.58 35.20
C ILE A 145 7.67 13.97 35.10
N ASN A 146 7.81 12.74 35.58
CA ASN A 146 9.07 12.01 35.56
C ASN A 146 8.80 10.55 35.16
N PRO A 147 8.54 10.30 33.86
CA PRO A 147 8.12 9.00 33.37
C PRO A 147 9.25 7.98 33.46
N ARG A 148 8.86 6.72 33.67
CA ARG A 148 9.75 5.55 33.61
C ARG A 148 9.91 4.99 32.21
N ARG A 149 8.88 5.14 31.37
CA ARG A 149 8.84 4.65 30.00
C ARG A 149 8.42 5.74 29.03
N LEU A 150 9.19 5.91 27.96
CA LEU A 150 8.88 6.78 26.83
C LEU A 150 8.65 5.92 25.58
N ILE A 151 7.59 6.19 24.84
CA ILE A 151 7.28 5.53 23.56
C ILE A 151 7.18 6.61 22.50
N LEU A 152 8.01 6.50 21.46
CA LEU A 152 8.05 7.46 20.36
C LEU A 152 7.42 6.84 19.12
N GLN A 153 6.44 7.53 18.55
CA GLN A 153 5.91 7.23 17.22
C GLN A 153 6.34 8.33 16.26
N HIS A 154 6.76 7.95 15.06
CA HIS A 154 6.94 8.88 13.97
C HIS A 154 6.60 8.14 12.69
N ASP A 155 5.47 8.48 12.09
CA ASP A 155 4.94 7.78 10.93
C ASP A 155 5.20 8.54 9.62
N ASN A 156 5.39 9.85 9.68
CA ASN A 156 5.29 10.65 8.49
C ASN A 156 6.65 10.89 7.82
N TYR A 157 7.00 10.02 6.87
CA TYR A 157 8.12 10.23 5.93
C TYR A 157 8.01 11.60 5.23
N ARG A 158 6.79 12.11 5.07
CA ARG A 158 6.49 13.38 4.39
C ARG A 158 6.53 14.61 5.29
N GLN A 159 6.61 14.48 6.61
CA GLN A 159 6.71 15.66 7.46
C GLN A 159 8.15 16.13 7.55
N ASN A 160 8.37 17.35 7.06
CA ASN A 160 9.56 18.11 7.37
C ASN A 160 9.48 18.63 8.81
N PRO A 161 10.59 18.65 9.55
CA PRO A 161 10.66 19.28 10.86
C PRO A 161 10.09 20.70 10.80
N ASN A 162 9.08 20.99 11.60
CA ASN A 162 8.55 22.34 11.75
C ASN A 162 8.97 22.94 13.10
N LYS A 163 8.64 24.22 13.33
CA LYS A 163 8.98 24.93 14.57
C LYS A 163 8.50 24.19 15.82
N TYR A 164 7.30 23.64 15.80
CA TYR A 164 6.70 22.95 16.95
C TYR A 164 7.34 21.59 17.21
N PHE A 165 7.65 20.82 16.16
CA PHE A 165 8.45 19.61 16.25
C PHE A 165 9.85 19.91 16.81
N ASN A 166 10.55 20.90 16.24
CA ASN A 166 11.89 21.28 16.68
C ASN A 166 11.90 21.76 18.13
N GLY A 167 10.90 22.54 18.53
CA GLY A 167 10.72 22.99 19.91
C GLY A 167 10.48 21.83 20.88
N LEU A 168 9.61 20.88 20.53
CA LEU A 168 9.37 19.68 21.34
C LEU A 168 10.62 18.80 21.42
N ASN A 169 11.30 18.59 20.30
CA ASN A 169 12.55 17.81 20.22
C ASN A 169 13.65 18.44 21.09
N ALA A 170 13.86 19.76 20.98
CA ALA A 170 14.81 20.49 21.82
C ALA A 170 14.46 20.34 23.31
N LYS A 171 13.18 20.46 23.67
CA LYS A 171 12.74 20.30 25.06
C LYS A 171 12.97 18.89 25.58
N LEU A 172 12.64 17.85 24.81
CA LEU A 172 12.90 16.46 25.20
C LEU A 172 14.39 16.20 25.47
N LYS A 173 15.28 16.72 24.62
CA LYS A 173 16.74 16.61 24.82
C LYS A 173 17.23 17.26 26.12
N GLU A 174 16.62 18.37 26.51
CA GLU A 174 16.88 19.06 27.79
C GLU A 174 16.42 18.19 28.97
N LEU A 175 15.20 17.65 28.88
CA LEU A 175 14.58 16.83 29.92
C LEU A 175 15.37 15.55 30.21
N PHE A 176 15.87 14.87 29.17
CA PHE A 176 16.66 13.65 29.29
C PHE A 176 17.91 13.85 30.16
N GLY A 177 18.51 15.04 30.14
CA GLY A 177 19.73 15.32 30.90
C GLY A 177 19.51 15.86 32.32
N SER A 178 18.31 16.31 32.66
CA SER A 178 18.10 17.16 33.85
C SER A 178 16.95 16.75 34.76
N GLN A 179 15.85 16.23 34.22
CA GLN A 179 14.60 16.07 34.98
C GLN A 179 14.03 14.65 34.94
N TRP A 180 14.18 13.95 33.82
CA TRP A 180 13.63 12.60 33.67
C TRP A 180 14.61 11.54 34.18
N ASP A 181 14.88 11.61 35.48
CA ASP A 181 15.85 10.76 36.14
C ASP A 181 15.32 9.34 36.42
N GLN A 182 14.00 9.11 36.29
CA GLN A 182 13.38 7.79 36.36
C GLN A 182 13.24 7.08 35.01
N LEU A 183 13.61 7.72 33.89
CA LEU A 183 13.46 7.14 32.56
C LEU A 183 14.44 5.97 32.36
N ILE A 184 13.90 4.75 32.33
CA ILE A 184 14.67 3.50 32.18
C ILE A 184 14.27 2.70 30.92
N SER A 185 13.12 3.01 30.32
CA SER A 185 12.59 2.31 29.14
C SER A 185 12.29 3.26 27.98
N ILE A 186 12.72 2.89 26.78
CA ILE A 186 12.46 3.62 25.54
C ILE A 186 11.92 2.66 24.47
N ALA A 187 10.86 3.06 23.78
CA ALA A 187 10.38 2.39 22.56
C ALA A 187 10.54 3.32 21.36
N LEU A 188 11.25 2.84 20.33
CA LEU A 188 11.58 3.63 19.14
C LEU A 188 10.68 3.27 17.95
N PRO A 189 10.43 4.21 17.01
CA PRO A 189 9.69 3.93 15.77
C PRO A 189 10.52 3.06 14.80
N SER A 190 9.87 2.58 13.73
CA SER A 190 10.51 1.76 12.70
C SER A 190 11.68 2.47 11.98
N MET A 191 12.63 1.68 11.45
CA MET A 191 13.93 2.08 10.86
C MET A 191 13.88 3.35 9.99
N GLY A 192 12.94 3.43 9.04
CA GLY A 192 12.83 4.55 8.10
C GLY A 192 12.63 5.92 8.76
N TYR A 193 12.35 5.95 10.06
CA TYR A 193 12.10 7.16 10.83
C TYR A 193 13.21 7.51 11.82
N LEU A 194 14.11 6.56 12.13
CA LEU A 194 15.16 6.77 13.12
C LEU A 194 16.09 7.92 12.73
N ASN A 195 16.45 8.04 11.45
CA ASN A 195 17.38 9.06 10.96
C ASN A 195 16.94 10.49 11.31
N LYS A 196 15.64 10.79 11.24
CA LYS A 196 15.09 12.13 11.59
C LYS A 196 15.14 12.42 13.08
N ILE A 197 15.09 11.39 13.91
CA ILE A 197 15.10 11.51 15.38
C ILE A 197 16.45 11.10 15.98
N THR A 198 17.48 10.81 15.18
CA THR A 198 18.80 10.41 15.65
C THR A 198 19.38 11.34 16.70
N PRO A 199 19.35 12.68 16.50
CA PRO A 199 19.83 13.60 17.52
C PRO A 199 19.05 13.55 18.84
N LEU A 200 17.75 13.19 18.79
CA LEU A 200 16.90 13.04 19.97
C LEU A 200 17.30 11.78 20.74
N VAL A 201 17.39 10.64 20.06
CA VAL A 201 17.73 9.36 20.68
C VAL A 201 19.15 9.40 21.26
N LYS A 202 20.13 9.97 20.54
CA LYS A 202 21.50 10.16 21.05
C LYS A 202 21.55 11.03 22.32
N ALA A 203 20.57 11.89 22.58
CA ALA A 203 20.54 12.67 23.81
C ALA A 203 20.22 11.83 25.06
N LEU A 204 19.65 10.63 24.89
CA LEU A 204 19.44 9.66 25.98
C LEU A 204 20.74 9.07 26.53
N ASN A 205 21.85 9.22 25.82
CA ASN A 205 23.18 8.86 26.33
C ASN A 205 23.69 9.78 27.45
N LYS A 206 23.07 10.95 27.67
CA LYS A 206 23.43 11.86 28.76
C LYS A 206 23.11 11.27 30.14
N PRO A 207 21.88 10.79 30.42
CA PRO A 207 21.56 10.21 31.72
C PRO A 207 22.24 8.85 31.96
N LYS A 208 22.58 8.10 30.90
CA LYS A 208 23.16 6.73 30.99
C LYS A 208 22.32 5.76 31.84
N ARG A 209 20.98 5.84 31.72
CA ARG A 209 20.03 5.07 32.54
C ARG A 209 19.07 4.18 31.76
N ILE A 210 19.07 4.26 30.43
CA ILE A 210 18.18 3.41 29.65
C ILE A 210 18.65 1.96 29.79
N GLU A 211 17.76 1.11 30.30
CA GLU A 211 17.99 -0.31 30.53
C GLU A 211 17.17 -1.17 29.57
N ILE A 212 15.98 -0.70 29.17
CA ILE A 212 15.03 -1.44 28.33
C ILE A 212 14.82 -0.70 27.01
N LEU A 213 15.22 -1.32 25.90
CA LEU A 213 14.99 -0.83 24.54
C LEU A 213 13.88 -1.66 23.89
N THR A 214 12.83 -1.02 23.39
CA THR A 214 11.78 -1.69 22.61
C THR A 214 11.85 -1.24 21.16
N LEU A 215 11.87 -2.19 20.23
CA LEU A 215 11.92 -1.96 18.78
C LEU A 215 10.80 -2.73 18.09
N TYR A 216 10.34 -2.21 16.96
CA TYR A 216 9.36 -2.95 16.15
C TYR A 216 9.94 -4.23 15.55
N ASN A 217 11.18 -4.19 15.05
CA ASN A 217 11.84 -5.33 14.42
C ASN A 217 13.37 -5.30 14.65
N CYS A 218 14.05 -6.41 14.34
CA CYS A 218 15.49 -6.55 14.54
C CYS A 218 16.34 -5.74 13.55
N PHE A 219 15.81 -5.29 12.40
CA PHE A 219 16.58 -4.53 11.41
C PHE A 219 17.05 -3.18 11.94
N CYS A 220 16.38 -2.64 12.96
CA CYS A 220 16.77 -1.38 13.58
C CYS A 220 17.80 -1.54 14.70
N LEU A 221 18.13 -2.78 15.07
CA LEU A 221 18.79 -3.06 16.34
C LEU A 221 20.17 -2.43 16.42
N ASN A 222 21.03 -2.70 15.44
CA ASN A 222 22.41 -2.22 15.46
C ASN A 222 22.47 -0.69 15.44
N SER A 223 21.66 -0.04 14.61
CA SER A 223 21.57 1.42 14.57
C SER A 223 21.07 2.00 15.89
N ALA A 224 20.03 1.41 16.50
CA ALA A 224 19.51 1.85 17.79
C ALA A 224 20.54 1.67 18.93
N ILE A 225 21.25 0.55 18.96
CA ILE A 225 22.32 0.29 19.95
C ILE A 225 23.49 1.25 19.76
N LYS A 226 23.94 1.48 18.51
CA LYS A 226 24.97 2.49 18.20
C LYS A 226 24.56 3.89 18.63
N MET A 227 23.27 4.22 18.56
CA MET A 227 22.73 5.50 19.01
C MET A 227 22.59 5.60 20.54
N LEU A 228 22.60 4.48 21.25
CA LEU A 228 22.47 4.36 22.71
C LEU A 228 23.70 3.70 23.36
N ASP A 229 24.87 3.88 22.74
CA ASP A 229 26.15 3.26 23.11
C ASP A 229 26.61 3.53 24.55
N LYS A 230 26.12 4.61 25.18
CA LYS A 230 26.45 4.95 26.58
C LYS A 230 25.40 4.49 27.59
N CYS A 231 24.32 3.86 27.12
CA CYS A 231 23.24 3.38 27.97
C CYS A 231 23.48 1.93 28.41
N PRO A 232 23.19 1.58 29.67
CA PRO A 232 23.35 0.21 30.19
C PRO A 232 22.19 -0.69 29.74
N ILE A 233 22.04 -0.92 28.44
CA ILE A 233 20.95 -1.75 27.89
C ILE A 233 21.09 -3.19 28.42
N ARG A 234 20.09 -3.63 29.17
CA ARG A 234 19.96 -4.97 29.77
C ARG A 234 18.92 -5.82 29.05
N GLU A 235 17.90 -5.18 28.47
CA GLU A 235 16.78 -5.86 27.83
C GLU A 235 16.42 -5.17 26.51
N ILE A 236 16.16 -5.98 25.49
CA ILE A 236 15.79 -5.52 24.16
C ILE A 236 14.52 -6.27 23.74
N ASN A 237 13.39 -5.57 23.69
CA ASN A 237 12.10 -6.14 23.34
C ASN A 237 11.78 -5.90 21.86
N LEU A 238 11.53 -6.98 21.10
CA LEU A 238 11.01 -6.89 19.74
C LEU A 238 9.50 -7.14 19.74
N THR A 239 8.72 -6.17 19.28
CA THR A 239 7.25 -6.28 19.30
C THR A 239 6.68 -7.02 18.09
N SER A 240 7.34 -6.96 16.92
CA SER A 240 7.02 -7.86 15.81
C SER A 240 7.57 -9.25 16.11
N PRO A 241 6.82 -10.33 15.82
CA PRO A 241 7.40 -11.65 15.77
C PRO A 241 8.58 -11.71 14.80
N VAL A 242 9.67 -12.38 15.19
CA VAL A 242 10.91 -12.48 14.41
C VAL A 242 11.35 -13.94 14.32
N ARG A 243 11.95 -14.35 13.19
CA ARG A 243 12.50 -15.70 13.03
C ARG A 243 13.88 -15.75 13.71
N ASP A 244 14.21 -16.85 14.37
CA ASP A 244 15.51 -17.02 15.05
C ASP A 244 16.70 -16.77 14.11
N ARG A 245 16.61 -17.26 12.87
CA ARG A 245 17.61 -17.01 11.82
C ARG A 245 17.80 -15.53 11.48
N ASP A 246 16.75 -14.71 11.60
CA ASP A 246 16.85 -13.27 11.34
C ASP A 246 17.60 -12.63 12.52
N ILE A 247 17.38 -13.08 13.76
CA ILE A 247 18.19 -12.68 14.90
C ILE A 247 19.65 -13.08 14.72
N ASP A 248 19.92 -14.32 14.30
CA ASP A 248 21.29 -14.78 14.09
C ASP A 248 22.02 -13.99 13.01
N ARG A 249 21.28 -13.52 12.00
CA ARG A 249 21.82 -12.75 10.89
C ARG A 249 22.06 -11.29 11.23
N TYR A 250 21.11 -10.63 11.88
CA TYR A 250 21.19 -9.18 12.12
C TYR A 250 21.89 -8.82 13.41
N VAL A 251 22.03 -9.76 14.34
CA VAL A 251 22.59 -9.51 15.66
C VAL A 251 23.88 -10.30 15.78
N GLU A 252 24.97 -9.78 15.22
CA GLU A 252 26.26 -10.49 15.27
C GLU A 252 26.80 -10.61 16.71
N ASP A 253 26.54 -9.60 17.54
CA ASP A 253 26.99 -9.57 18.93
C ASP A 253 26.20 -10.56 19.80
N THR A 254 26.89 -11.60 20.28
CA THR A 254 26.34 -12.62 21.19
C THR A 254 25.84 -12.02 22.50
N SER A 255 26.46 -10.92 22.98
CA SER A 255 26.00 -10.18 24.15
C SER A 255 24.63 -9.56 23.92
N LEU A 256 24.39 -8.97 22.73
CA LEU A 256 23.08 -8.42 22.37
C LEU A 256 22.03 -9.52 22.21
N LYS A 257 22.37 -10.66 21.61
CA LYS A 257 21.46 -11.81 21.49
C LYS A 257 20.93 -12.24 22.87
N SER A 258 21.80 -12.29 23.87
CA SER A 258 21.41 -12.69 25.24
C SER A 258 20.41 -11.74 25.92
N LYS A 259 20.35 -10.49 25.47
CA LYS A 259 19.46 -9.44 25.99
C LYS A 259 18.12 -9.38 25.26
N LEU A 260 18.01 -10.09 24.14
CA LEU A 260 16.87 -9.99 23.24
C LEU A 260 15.70 -10.83 23.74
N LYS A 261 14.53 -10.20 23.84
CA LYS A 261 13.23 -10.83 24.09
C LYS A 261 12.35 -10.59 22.87
N TYR A 262 11.91 -11.66 22.25
CA TYR A 262 11.05 -11.61 21.08
C TYR A 262 10.09 -12.79 21.08
N SER A 263 8.95 -12.61 20.42
CA SER A 263 8.10 -13.75 20.09
C SER A 263 8.65 -14.40 18.83
N PRO A 264 9.07 -15.68 18.87
CA PRO A 264 9.52 -16.36 17.66
C PRO A 264 8.36 -16.39 16.67
N LEU A 265 8.62 -15.98 15.43
CA LEU A 265 7.66 -16.21 14.36
C LEU A 265 7.53 -17.75 14.26
N PRO A 266 6.33 -18.33 14.45
CA PRO A 266 6.18 -19.78 14.40
C PRO A 266 6.82 -20.27 13.10
N ASN A 267 7.72 -21.25 13.21
CA ASN A 267 8.38 -21.83 12.06
C ASN A 267 7.29 -22.43 11.16
N THR A 268 6.84 -21.64 10.18
CA THR A 268 5.80 -22.02 9.20
C THR A 268 6.28 -23.12 8.24
N GLY A 269 7.35 -23.83 8.59
CA GLY A 269 7.76 -25.09 7.96
C GLY A 269 7.03 -26.30 8.53
N GLY A 270 6.35 -26.17 9.68
CA GLY A 270 5.32 -27.13 10.09
C GLY A 270 4.01 -26.89 9.31
N PRO A 271 3.15 -27.91 9.13
CA PRO A 271 1.82 -27.74 8.54
C PRO A 271 1.09 -26.56 9.21
N LEU A 272 0.39 -25.76 8.40
CA LEU A 272 -0.15 -24.41 8.64
C LEU A 272 -1.20 -24.26 9.77
N ASP A 273 -1.20 -25.13 10.78
CA ASP A 273 -2.36 -25.34 11.65
C ASP A 273 -2.53 -24.36 12.82
N GLN A 274 -1.68 -23.34 12.98
CA GLN A 274 -1.87 -22.38 14.07
C GLN A 274 -1.73 -20.95 13.58
N ASN A 275 -2.89 -20.37 13.29
CA ASN A 275 -3.08 -18.94 13.05
C ASN A 275 -3.11 -18.25 14.43
N PRO A 276 -2.02 -17.62 14.91
CA PRO A 276 -1.98 -17.08 16.25
C PRO A 276 -2.75 -15.76 16.26
N GLY A 277 -3.88 -15.71 16.97
CA GLY A 277 -4.59 -14.46 17.26
C GLY A 277 -5.74 -14.11 16.32
N LEU A 278 -6.49 -15.09 15.80
CA LEU A 278 -7.91 -14.79 15.57
C LEU A 278 -8.50 -14.47 16.95
N PRO A 279 -9.14 -13.30 17.15
CA PRO A 279 -9.82 -13.00 18.41
C PRO A 279 -10.72 -14.18 18.74
N ASP A 280 -10.64 -14.68 19.98
CA ASP A 280 -11.43 -15.81 20.46
C ASP A 280 -12.84 -15.66 19.91
N SER A 281 -13.17 -16.51 18.94
CA SER A 281 -14.48 -16.52 18.32
C SER A 281 -15.48 -16.57 19.45
N LEU A 282 -16.35 -15.55 19.55
CA LEU A 282 -17.44 -15.53 20.52
C LEU A 282 -18.01 -16.95 20.61
N PRO A 283 -17.98 -17.60 21.77
CA PRO A 283 -18.38 -19.00 21.87
C PRO A 283 -19.76 -19.13 21.25
N SER A 284 -19.87 -20.02 20.25
CA SER A 284 -21.13 -20.29 19.57
C SER A 284 -22.20 -20.49 20.65
N LEU A 285 -23.27 -19.69 20.59
CA LEU A 285 -24.39 -19.77 21.54
C LEU A 285 -25.06 -21.16 21.53
N ASN A 286 -24.75 -22.01 20.55
CA ASN A 286 -25.15 -23.41 20.52
C ASN A 286 -24.04 -24.29 19.90
N PRO A 287 -23.36 -25.16 20.67
CA PRO A 287 -22.33 -26.07 20.15
C PRO A 287 -22.87 -27.17 19.23
N PHE A 288 -24.19 -27.34 19.15
CA PHE A 288 -24.86 -28.35 18.30
C PHE A 288 -25.46 -27.77 17.03
N PHE A 289 -25.28 -26.48 16.75
CA PHE A 289 -25.77 -25.89 15.51
C PHE A 289 -24.98 -26.45 14.31
N VAL A 290 -25.65 -27.30 13.51
CA VAL A 290 -25.14 -27.76 12.22
C VAL A 290 -25.78 -26.89 11.14
N PRO A 291 -25.02 -26.01 10.46
CA PRO A 291 -25.57 -25.19 9.40
C PRO A 291 -26.25 -26.07 8.33
N MET A 292 -27.48 -25.71 7.94
CA MET A 292 -28.22 -26.33 6.83
C MET A 292 -28.58 -27.83 7.00
N VAL A 293 -28.69 -28.34 8.23
CA VAL A 293 -29.03 -29.75 8.51
C VAL A 293 -30.34 -30.27 7.88
N GLY A 294 -31.26 -29.38 7.48
CA GLY A 294 -32.53 -29.72 6.82
C GLY A 294 -32.58 -29.46 5.32
N VAL A 295 -31.45 -29.09 4.69
CA VAL A 295 -31.39 -28.71 3.27
C VAL A 295 -30.78 -29.86 2.46
N SER A 296 -31.25 -30.08 1.23
CA SER A 296 -30.65 -31.08 0.32
C SER A 296 -29.17 -30.79 0.06
N ALA A 297 -28.36 -31.83 -0.15
CA ALA A 297 -26.93 -31.70 -0.39
C ALA A 297 -26.60 -30.77 -1.58
N GLU A 298 -27.38 -30.80 -2.66
CA GLU A 298 -27.19 -29.94 -3.83
C GLU A 298 -27.36 -28.45 -3.51
N VAL A 299 -28.45 -28.09 -2.82
CA VAL A 299 -28.69 -26.70 -2.39
C VAL A 299 -27.63 -26.26 -1.37
N SER A 300 -27.27 -27.13 -0.43
CA SER A 300 -26.18 -26.84 0.53
C SER A 300 -24.85 -26.61 -0.19
N ASP A 301 -24.51 -27.43 -1.18
CA ASP A 301 -23.28 -27.33 -1.97
C ASP A 301 -23.27 -26.06 -2.81
N SER A 302 -24.40 -25.70 -3.43
CA SER A 302 -24.54 -24.47 -4.20
C SER A 302 -24.35 -23.22 -3.32
N ILE A 303 -24.97 -23.21 -2.13
CA ILE A 303 -24.81 -22.12 -1.15
C ILE A 303 -23.35 -22.02 -0.69
N TRP A 304 -22.75 -23.13 -0.26
CA TRP A 304 -21.35 -23.13 0.22
C TRP A 304 -20.37 -22.76 -0.90
N SER A 305 -20.56 -23.28 -2.10
CA SER A 305 -19.75 -22.94 -3.28
C SER A 305 -19.80 -21.43 -3.54
N ARG A 306 -20.98 -20.81 -3.45
CA ARG A 306 -21.13 -19.35 -3.63
C ARG A 306 -20.44 -18.54 -2.51
N ILE A 307 -20.55 -18.99 -1.25
CA ILE A 307 -19.87 -18.35 -0.11
C ILE A 307 -18.35 -18.45 -0.26
N LEU A 308 -17.84 -19.63 -0.63
CA LEU A 308 -16.42 -19.85 -0.87
C LEU A 308 -15.93 -19.05 -2.08
N GLN A 309 -16.73 -18.96 -3.15
CA GLN A 309 -16.45 -18.09 -4.28
C GLN A 309 -16.23 -16.65 -3.81
N PHE A 310 -17.15 -16.05 -3.04
CA PHE A 310 -16.96 -14.69 -2.53
C PHE A 310 -15.75 -14.55 -1.60
N SER A 311 -15.48 -15.58 -0.79
CA SER A 311 -14.39 -15.57 0.18
C SER A 311 -13.01 -15.73 -0.47
N MET A 312 -12.93 -16.44 -1.60
CA MET A 312 -11.69 -16.78 -2.31
C MET A 312 -11.47 -15.95 -3.57
N SER A 313 -12.51 -15.36 -4.15
CA SER A 313 -12.38 -14.56 -5.37
C SER A 313 -11.56 -13.31 -5.11
N THR A 314 -10.54 -13.09 -5.93
CA THR A 314 -9.89 -11.78 -6.05
C THR A 314 -10.78 -10.93 -6.94
N HIS A 315 -11.39 -9.88 -6.40
CA HIS A 315 -12.20 -8.97 -7.21
C HIS A 315 -11.37 -8.45 -8.40
N PRO A 316 -11.83 -8.63 -9.65
CA PRO A 316 -11.14 -8.11 -10.81
C PRO A 316 -11.04 -6.58 -10.67
N GLY A 317 -9.81 -6.06 -10.70
CA GLY A 317 -9.50 -4.64 -10.50
C GLY A 317 -9.11 -4.23 -9.08
N TYR A 318 -9.30 -5.08 -8.06
CA TYR A 318 -8.80 -4.80 -6.72
C TYR A 318 -7.47 -5.52 -6.49
N SER A 319 -6.35 -4.84 -6.75
CA SER A 319 -5.03 -5.30 -6.34
C SER A 319 -5.00 -5.41 -4.81
N PRO A 320 -4.99 -6.61 -4.21
CA PRO A 320 -4.92 -6.70 -2.76
C PRO A 320 -3.59 -6.07 -2.32
N PRO A 321 -3.57 -5.22 -1.28
CA PRO A 321 -2.33 -4.66 -0.77
C PRO A 321 -1.33 -5.79 -0.49
N TRP A 322 -0.17 -5.64 -1.15
CA TRP A 322 1.04 -6.43 -1.32
C TRP A 322 1.39 -7.65 -0.44
N SER A 323 0.72 -7.96 0.67
CA SER A 323 1.13 -9.08 1.52
C SER A 323 -0.02 -9.72 2.31
N ARG A 324 0.05 -11.05 2.43
CA ARG A 324 -0.64 -11.93 3.41
C ARG A 324 -2.01 -12.52 3.12
N LYS A 325 -2.82 -12.06 2.14
CA LYS A 325 -4.18 -12.65 2.00
C LYS A 325 -4.27 -14.08 1.42
N MET A 326 -3.22 -14.65 0.83
CA MET A 326 -3.27 -16.02 0.29
C MET A 326 -3.44 -17.09 1.39
N SER A 327 -2.90 -16.88 2.59
CA SER A 327 -3.00 -17.86 3.68
C SER A 327 -4.45 -18.13 4.09
N HIS A 328 -5.32 -17.11 4.00
CA HIS A 328 -6.73 -17.26 4.34
C HIS A 328 -7.51 -18.17 3.38
N LYS A 329 -7.10 -18.28 2.10
CA LYS A 329 -7.78 -19.17 1.16
C LYS A 329 -7.51 -20.64 1.49
N LEU A 330 -6.27 -20.96 1.82
CA LEU A 330 -5.90 -22.34 2.16
C LEU A 330 -6.55 -22.77 3.48
N SER A 331 -6.62 -21.89 4.49
CA SER A 331 -7.31 -22.23 5.74
C SER A 331 -8.79 -22.57 5.54
N LEU A 332 -9.46 -21.98 4.54
CA LEU A 332 -10.84 -22.34 4.20
C LEU A 332 -10.93 -23.78 3.66
N LEU A 333 -9.98 -24.21 2.83
CA LEU A 333 -9.96 -25.60 2.31
C LEU A 333 -9.71 -26.63 3.42
N LEU A 334 -9.07 -26.23 4.52
CA LEU A 334 -8.73 -27.09 5.65
C LEU A 334 -9.85 -27.21 6.70
N VAL A 335 -10.97 -26.49 6.54
CA VAL A 335 -12.09 -26.53 7.50
C VAL A 335 -12.79 -27.90 7.52
N SER A 336 -13.09 -28.46 6.34
CA SER A 336 -13.79 -29.74 6.21
C SER A 336 -13.63 -30.35 4.82
N LYS A 337 -13.96 -31.64 4.66
CA LYS A 337 -13.99 -32.31 3.34
C LYS A 337 -14.94 -31.63 2.34
N GLN A 338 -16.06 -31.08 2.81
CA GLN A 338 -17.00 -30.34 1.96
C GLN A 338 -16.37 -29.03 1.47
N PHE A 339 -15.71 -28.30 2.36
CA PHE A 339 -15.02 -27.05 2.01
C PHE A 339 -13.85 -27.31 1.06
N TYR A 340 -13.11 -28.39 1.25
CA TYR A 340 -12.08 -28.82 0.31
C TYR A 340 -12.69 -29.07 -1.08
N ARG A 341 -13.68 -29.97 -1.19
CA ARG A 341 -14.30 -30.32 -2.47
C ARG A 341 -14.91 -29.12 -3.21
N LEU A 342 -15.66 -28.27 -2.49
CA LEU A 342 -16.35 -27.12 -3.09
C LEU A 342 -15.44 -25.92 -3.30
N GLY A 343 -14.43 -25.75 -2.45
CA GLY A 343 -13.52 -24.60 -2.49
C GLY A 343 -12.36 -24.78 -3.47
N LEU A 344 -11.95 -26.02 -3.77
CA LEU A 344 -10.78 -26.29 -4.62
C LEU A 344 -10.90 -25.64 -6.03
N PRO A 345 -12.04 -25.70 -6.75
CA PRO A 345 -12.20 -24.98 -8.02
C PRO A 345 -12.01 -23.46 -7.87
N HIS A 346 -12.58 -22.87 -6.81
CA HIS A 346 -12.47 -21.42 -6.53
C HIS A 346 -11.06 -21.01 -6.12
N PHE A 347 -10.32 -21.90 -5.48
CA PHE A 347 -8.93 -21.69 -5.11
C PHE A 347 -8.03 -21.56 -6.34
N TYR A 348 -8.24 -22.41 -7.36
CA TYR A 348 -7.48 -22.39 -8.62
C TYR A 348 -8.02 -21.42 -9.67
N THR A 349 -9.17 -20.79 -9.44
CA THR A 349 -9.76 -19.82 -10.39
C THR A 349 -8.82 -18.67 -10.73
N SER A 350 -8.03 -18.20 -9.75
CA SER A 350 -7.00 -17.18 -9.96
C SER A 350 -5.69 -17.61 -9.30
N VAL A 351 -4.71 -17.94 -10.12
CA VAL A 351 -3.38 -18.39 -9.70
C VAL A 351 -2.40 -17.21 -9.76
N VAL A 352 -1.63 -17.01 -8.69
CA VAL A 352 -0.57 -15.99 -8.63
C VAL A 352 0.76 -16.71 -8.47
N LEU A 353 1.66 -16.50 -9.44
CA LEU A 353 2.97 -17.16 -9.51
C LEU A 353 4.04 -16.11 -9.21
N ARG A 354 4.53 -16.08 -7.98
CA ARG A 354 5.48 -15.09 -7.40
C ARG A 354 6.94 -15.43 -7.67
N TYR A 355 7.24 -16.72 -7.79
CA TYR A 355 8.61 -17.19 -7.99
C TYR A 355 8.70 -18.09 -9.21
N VAL A 356 9.87 -18.07 -9.83
CA VAL A 356 10.19 -18.91 -10.97
C VAL A 356 9.95 -20.40 -10.72
N ARG A 357 10.27 -20.88 -9.51
CA ARG A 357 10.00 -22.26 -9.09
C ARG A 357 8.51 -22.60 -8.99
N GLU A 358 7.64 -21.62 -8.77
CA GLU A 358 6.19 -21.87 -8.68
C GLU A 358 5.62 -22.21 -10.06
N TYR A 359 6.27 -21.81 -11.16
CA TYR A 359 5.90 -22.30 -12.50
C TYR A 359 6.05 -23.82 -12.57
N VAL A 360 7.21 -24.34 -12.17
CA VAL A 360 7.49 -25.79 -12.18
C VAL A 360 6.54 -26.53 -11.24
N SER A 361 6.43 -26.10 -9.98
CA SER A 361 5.53 -26.76 -9.03
C SER A 361 4.06 -26.71 -9.45
N PHE A 362 3.62 -25.63 -10.12
CA PHE A 362 2.25 -25.56 -10.62
C PHE A 362 2.04 -26.45 -11.84
N ALA A 363 3.01 -26.54 -12.75
CA ALA A 363 2.99 -27.49 -13.85
C ALA A 363 2.92 -28.95 -13.35
N ASP A 364 3.67 -29.30 -12.31
CA ASP A 364 3.63 -30.63 -11.67
C ASP A 364 2.24 -30.92 -11.09
N VAL A 365 1.61 -29.93 -10.44
CA VAL A 365 0.27 -30.04 -9.88
C VAL A 365 -0.77 -30.28 -10.98
N LEU A 366 -0.71 -29.52 -12.09
CA LEU A 366 -1.62 -29.68 -13.21
C LEU A 366 -1.42 -31.04 -13.90
N THR A 367 -0.17 -31.45 -14.11
CA THR A 367 0.16 -32.78 -14.66
C THR A 367 -0.40 -33.91 -13.79
N SER A 368 -0.31 -33.77 -12.47
CA SER A 368 -0.84 -34.75 -11.51
C SER A 368 -2.38 -34.69 -11.41
N HIS A 369 -2.98 -33.52 -11.67
CA HIS A 369 -4.43 -33.29 -11.54
C HIS A 369 -4.97 -32.45 -12.72
N PRO A 370 -5.06 -33.00 -13.95
CA PRO A 370 -5.39 -32.22 -15.15
C PRO A 370 -6.75 -31.52 -15.07
N SER A 371 -7.71 -32.09 -14.33
CA SER A 371 -9.04 -31.48 -14.11
C SER A 371 -8.98 -30.09 -13.46
N LEU A 372 -7.94 -29.79 -12.67
CA LEU A 372 -7.77 -28.47 -12.05
C LEU A 372 -7.54 -27.38 -13.09
N GLY A 373 -6.92 -27.72 -14.22
CA GLY A 373 -6.62 -26.78 -15.29
C GLY A 373 -7.87 -26.15 -15.91
N ALA A 374 -8.98 -26.89 -15.97
CA ALA A 374 -10.27 -26.37 -16.43
C ALA A 374 -10.88 -25.32 -15.48
N HIS A 375 -10.42 -25.26 -14.22
CA HIS A 375 -10.87 -24.25 -13.27
C HIS A 375 -10.02 -22.97 -13.30
N VAL A 376 -8.84 -22.99 -13.93
CA VAL A 376 -7.94 -21.83 -13.98
C VAL A 376 -8.46 -20.83 -15.00
N SER A 377 -8.96 -19.68 -14.51
CA SER A 377 -9.46 -18.59 -15.36
C SER A 377 -8.50 -17.42 -15.45
N SER A 378 -7.60 -17.26 -14.47
CA SER A 378 -6.61 -16.19 -14.47
C SER A 378 -5.27 -16.62 -13.91
N ILE A 379 -4.19 -16.22 -14.60
CA ILE A 379 -2.81 -16.39 -14.16
C ILE A 379 -2.17 -15.01 -14.02
N CYS A 380 -1.67 -14.71 -12.83
CA CYS A 380 -0.95 -13.48 -12.53
C CYS A 380 0.51 -13.82 -12.20
N PRO A 381 1.42 -13.81 -13.19
CA PRO A 381 2.83 -13.85 -12.90
C PRO A 381 3.23 -12.58 -12.14
N ARG A 382 4.05 -12.75 -11.12
CA ARG A 382 4.60 -11.69 -10.30
C ARG A 382 6.07 -11.99 -10.08
N ARG A 383 6.94 -11.01 -10.30
CA ARG A 383 8.34 -11.16 -9.93
C ARG A 383 8.45 -10.79 -8.46
N ASP A 384 8.88 -11.72 -7.62
CA ASP A 384 9.45 -11.30 -6.34
C ASP A 384 10.81 -10.65 -6.60
N HIS A 385 11.00 -9.43 -6.09
CA HIS A 385 12.24 -8.67 -6.18
C HIS A 385 13.39 -9.36 -5.42
N SER A 386 13.12 -10.37 -4.59
CA SER A 386 14.16 -11.09 -3.84
C SER A 386 15.18 -11.85 -4.71
N ASN A 387 14.94 -12.00 -6.01
CA ASN A 387 15.86 -12.62 -6.96
C ASN A 387 16.58 -11.63 -7.88
N ILE A 388 16.30 -10.33 -7.77
CA ILE A 388 17.22 -9.33 -8.33
C ILE A 388 18.42 -9.37 -7.40
N ASP A 389 19.57 -9.77 -7.93
CA ASP A 389 20.82 -9.76 -7.18
C ASP A 389 21.19 -8.30 -6.90
N TYR A 390 20.60 -7.75 -5.84
CA TYR A 390 20.85 -6.37 -5.44
C TYR A 390 22.34 -6.12 -5.17
N ALA A 391 23.13 -7.16 -4.91
CA ALA A 391 24.59 -7.04 -4.79
C ALA A 391 25.21 -6.50 -6.09
N SER A 392 24.74 -6.93 -7.27
CA SER A 392 25.33 -6.51 -8.54
C SER A 392 24.95 -5.09 -8.97
N MET A 393 23.91 -4.49 -8.36
CA MET A 393 23.39 -3.17 -8.75
C MET A 393 24.04 -2.02 -7.95
N TYR A 394 24.75 -2.34 -6.86
CA TYR A 394 25.39 -1.37 -5.96
C TYR A 394 26.91 -1.57 -5.83
N ASP A 395 27.53 -2.38 -6.69
CA ASP A 395 29.01 -2.49 -6.83
C ASP A 395 29.65 -1.23 -7.46
N SER A 396 28.95 -0.10 -7.52
CA SER A 396 29.54 1.19 -7.88
C SER A 396 30.15 1.86 -6.63
N ASP A 397 31.47 1.75 -6.49
CA ASP A 397 32.33 2.11 -5.35
C ASP A 397 32.26 3.56 -4.79
N ASP A 398 31.41 4.46 -5.31
CA ASP A 398 31.62 5.92 -5.14
C ASP A 398 30.65 6.67 -4.21
N SER A 399 29.83 6.02 -3.38
CA SER A 399 28.99 6.74 -2.40
C SER A 399 29.23 6.32 -0.95
N GLU A 400 29.82 7.21 -0.15
CA GLU A 400 29.99 7.08 1.32
C GLU A 400 28.67 7.00 2.10
N ASP A 401 27.51 7.10 1.46
CA ASP A 401 26.19 6.87 2.06
C ASP A 401 25.86 5.37 2.12
N SER A 402 26.69 4.59 2.84
CA SER A 402 26.58 3.12 2.93
C SER A 402 25.40 2.60 3.77
N GLU A 403 24.53 3.46 4.31
CA GLU A 403 23.37 3.05 5.12
C GLU A 403 22.20 2.49 4.28
N ILE A 404 22.23 2.58 2.95
CA ILE A 404 21.22 1.97 2.05
C ILE A 404 21.53 0.48 1.75
N PHE A 405 22.76 0.01 2.00
CA PHE A 405 23.20 -1.36 1.72
C PHE A 405 22.45 -2.44 2.51
N ASP A 406 21.89 -2.11 3.68
CA ASP A 406 21.18 -3.08 4.53
C ASP A 406 19.89 -3.64 3.91
N MET A 407 19.30 -2.94 2.93
CA MET A 407 18.07 -3.41 2.25
C MET A 407 18.32 -4.62 1.34
N ALA A 408 19.49 -4.73 0.70
CA ALA A 408 19.84 -5.86 -0.16
C ALA A 408 19.92 -7.18 0.65
N HIS A 409 20.46 -7.12 1.86
CA HIS A 409 20.49 -8.28 2.76
C HIS A 409 19.11 -8.67 3.29
N ILE A 410 18.18 -7.73 3.45
CA ILE A 410 16.80 -8.02 3.89
C ILE A 410 16.04 -8.98 2.94
N PHE A 411 16.43 -9.07 1.66
CA PHE A 411 15.74 -9.88 0.67
C PHE A 411 16.31 -11.29 0.42
N SER A 412 17.52 -11.64 0.89
CA SER A 412 18.13 -12.99 0.71
C SER A 412 17.47 -14.12 1.55
N ARG A 413 16.16 -14.03 1.83
CA ARG A 413 15.41 -14.76 2.88
C ARG A 413 15.08 -16.24 2.65
N HIS A 414 15.57 -16.93 1.62
CA HIS A 414 15.01 -18.24 1.23
C HIS A 414 15.96 -19.43 1.40
N GLY A 415 16.09 -19.97 2.63
CA GLY A 415 16.69 -21.30 2.90
C GLY A 415 18.12 -21.47 2.36
N PRO A 416 18.70 -22.69 2.34
CA PRO A 416 19.75 -22.96 1.37
C PRO A 416 19.18 -22.57 0.01
N VAL A 417 19.93 -21.77 -0.75
CA VAL A 417 19.53 -21.29 -2.08
C VAL A 417 19.16 -22.51 -2.90
N ARG A 418 17.87 -22.82 -2.98
CA ARG A 418 17.40 -23.89 -3.86
C ARG A 418 17.80 -23.44 -5.25
N GLU A 419 18.48 -24.32 -5.97
CA GLU A 419 18.96 -24.04 -7.33
C GLU A 419 17.81 -23.45 -8.14
N LYS A 420 18.07 -22.29 -8.76
CA LYS A 420 17.11 -21.65 -9.67
C LYS A 420 16.83 -22.66 -10.79
N PRO A 421 15.56 -22.97 -11.10
CA PRO A 421 15.25 -23.81 -12.26
C PRO A 421 15.93 -23.23 -13.51
N SER A 422 16.43 -24.10 -14.39
CA SER A 422 17.00 -23.68 -15.67
C SER A 422 15.94 -23.01 -16.54
N ASP A 423 16.36 -22.12 -17.44
CA ASP A 423 15.43 -21.41 -18.32
C ASP A 423 14.60 -22.38 -19.20
N ALA A 424 15.20 -23.50 -19.62
CA ALA A 424 14.50 -24.58 -20.32
C ALA A 424 13.43 -25.27 -19.45
N ALA A 425 13.69 -25.50 -18.16
CA ALA A 425 12.69 -26.07 -17.24
C ALA A 425 11.52 -25.11 -17.01
N ILE A 426 11.79 -23.79 -16.97
CA ILE A 426 10.76 -22.76 -16.85
C ILE A 426 9.89 -22.73 -18.10
N ALA A 427 10.49 -22.72 -19.29
CA ALA A 427 9.78 -22.75 -20.57
C ALA A 427 8.87 -23.98 -20.69
N THR A 428 9.40 -25.16 -20.34
CA THR A 428 8.65 -26.43 -20.32
C THR A 428 7.46 -26.37 -19.36
N ALA A 429 7.68 -25.85 -18.15
CA ALA A 429 6.62 -25.70 -17.15
C ALA A 429 5.52 -24.74 -17.62
N LEU A 430 5.88 -23.60 -18.21
CA LEU A 430 4.92 -22.64 -18.75
C LEU A 430 4.10 -23.24 -19.90
N THR A 431 4.75 -23.93 -20.84
CA THR A 431 4.05 -24.66 -21.91
C THR A 431 3.07 -25.68 -21.35
N THR A 432 3.46 -26.41 -20.30
CA THR A 432 2.59 -27.38 -19.61
C THR A 432 1.40 -26.69 -18.93
N ILE A 433 1.62 -25.57 -18.24
CA ILE A 433 0.54 -24.81 -17.61
C ILE A 433 -0.47 -24.33 -18.65
N PHE A 434 -0.03 -23.72 -19.75
CA PHE A 434 -0.94 -23.13 -20.74
C PHE A 434 -1.66 -24.17 -21.60
N SER A 435 -1.02 -25.30 -21.90
CA SER A 435 -1.69 -26.41 -22.59
C SER A 435 -2.79 -27.08 -21.76
N GLN A 436 -2.71 -26.99 -20.43
CA GLN A 436 -3.70 -27.60 -19.53
C GLN A 436 -4.74 -26.61 -19.01
N THR A 437 -4.74 -25.35 -19.43
CA THR A 437 -5.66 -24.31 -18.90
C THR A 437 -6.57 -23.72 -19.98
N PRO A 438 -7.44 -24.51 -20.64
CA PRO A 438 -8.20 -24.07 -21.82
C PRO A 438 -9.24 -22.96 -21.54
N ASN A 439 -9.64 -22.79 -20.27
CA ASN A 439 -10.62 -21.79 -19.84
C ASN A 439 -9.97 -20.49 -19.37
N LEU A 440 -8.72 -20.25 -19.75
CA LEU A 440 -7.98 -19.07 -19.33
C LEU A 440 -8.59 -17.81 -19.96
N VAL A 441 -9.11 -16.94 -19.11
CA VAL A 441 -9.72 -15.65 -19.49
C VAL A 441 -8.70 -14.52 -19.42
N SER A 442 -7.72 -14.61 -18.52
CA SER A 442 -6.77 -13.50 -18.31
C SER A 442 -5.37 -13.91 -17.87
N ILE A 443 -4.36 -13.42 -18.58
CA ILE A 443 -2.95 -13.44 -18.17
C ILE A 443 -2.55 -12.00 -17.83
N GLN A 444 -2.36 -11.69 -16.55
CA GLN A 444 -2.06 -10.32 -16.10
C GLN A 444 -0.70 -10.24 -15.42
N SER A 445 0.23 -9.48 -16.01
CA SER A 445 1.35 -8.96 -15.25
C SER A 445 0.84 -7.79 -14.40
N HIS A 446 1.20 -7.77 -13.12
CA HIS A 446 0.82 -6.69 -12.21
C HIS A 446 1.64 -5.42 -12.51
N SER A 447 1.38 -4.74 -13.63
CA SER A 447 1.84 -3.36 -13.80
C SER A 447 0.96 -2.47 -12.94
N SER A 448 1.20 -2.44 -11.64
CA SER A 448 0.65 -1.35 -10.85
C SER A 448 1.28 -0.08 -11.41
N THR A 449 0.48 0.69 -12.15
CA THR A 449 0.77 2.06 -12.58
C THR A 449 1.21 2.93 -11.39
N GLU A 450 0.91 2.48 -10.16
CA GLU A 450 1.15 3.21 -8.93
C GLU A 450 2.22 2.67 -7.98
N ARG A 451 2.96 1.56 -8.18
CA ARG A 451 4.11 1.25 -7.27
C ARG A 451 5.35 0.51 -7.80
N THR A 452 5.32 -0.23 -8.90
CA THR A 452 6.40 -1.20 -9.23
C THR A 452 7.48 -0.76 -10.22
N MET A 453 7.44 0.47 -10.76
CA MET A 453 8.36 0.90 -11.84
C MET A 453 9.83 1.13 -11.46
N TYR A 454 10.23 1.06 -10.18
CA TYR A 454 11.64 1.25 -9.83
C TYR A 454 12.54 0.04 -10.18
N MET A 455 11.95 -1.07 -10.61
CA MET A 455 12.64 -2.32 -10.87
C MET A 455 12.03 -2.95 -12.12
N GLY A 456 12.82 -3.16 -13.18
CA GLY A 456 12.36 -3.62 -14.50
C GLY A 456 11.26 -4.69 -14.45
N GLY A 457 10.26 -4.53 -15.32
CA GLY A 457 8.90 -5.04 -15.19
C GLY A 457 8.71 -6.50 -14.75
N ASP A 458 7.65 -6.70 -13.96
CA ASP A 458 7.09 -8.00 -13.54
C ASP A 458 6.43 -8.76 -14.70
N ILE A 459 6.95 -8.68 -15.92
CA ILE A 459 6.36 -9.35 -17.08
C ILE A 459 6.94 -10.75 -17.22
N MET A 460 6.05 -11.72 -17.35
CA MET A 460 6.41 -13.09 -17.67
C MET A 460 6.99 -13.14 -19.08
N ARG A 461 8.25 -13.56 -19.16
CA ARG A 461 8.95 -13.78 -20.42
C ARG A 461 8.67 -15.19 -20.92
N LEU A 462 8.16 -15.27 -22.13
CA LEU A 462 7.80 -16.48 -22.84
C LEU A 462 8.73 -16.64 -24.04
N ASP A 463 8.98 -17.87 -24.45
CA ASP A 463 9.41 -18.12 -25.82
C ASP A 463 8.19 -18.06 -26.77
N TRP A 464 8.48 -18.06 -28.08
CA TRP A 464 7.42 -17.98 -29.10
C TRP A 464 6.50 -19.21 -29.09
N ALA A 465 7.06 -20.40 -28.85
CA ALA A 465 6.30 -21.66 -28.84
C ALA A 465 5.26 -21.71 -27.70
N THR A 466 5.64 -21.20 -26.52
CA THR A 466 4.74 -21.07 -25.37
C THR A 466 3.63 -20.07 -25.67
N PHE A 467 3.95 -18.95 -26.36
CA PHE A 467 2.93 -17.99 -26.78
C PHE A 467 1.94 -18.61 -27.79
N ALA A 468 2.44 -19.38 -28.76
CA ALA A 468 1.60 -20.15 -29.69
C ALA A 468 0.68 -21.12 -28.95
N THR A 469 1.19 -21.81 -27.92
CA THR A 469 0.40 -22.74 -27.08
C THR A 469 -0.74 -22.03 -26.36
N ILE A 470 -0.50 -20.83 -25.82
CA ILE A 470 -1.56 -20.01 -25.19
C ILE A 470 -2.67 -19.70 -26.20
N ALA A 471 -2.29 -19.26 -27.40
CA ALA A 471 -3.26 -18.90 -28.43
C ALA A 471 -4.08 -20.11 -28.90
N GLU A 472 -3.43 -21.27 -29.09
CA GLU A 472 -4.09 -22.52 -29.47
C GLU A 472 -5.09 -22.99 -28.41
N CYS A 473 -4.66 -23.05 -27.15
CA CYS A 473 -5.45 -23.69 -26.09
C CYS A 473 -6.52 -22.77 -25.49
N SER A 474 -6.27 -21.45 -25.47
CA SER A 474 -7.11 -20.49 -24.75
C SER A 474 -7.53 -19.28 -25.59
N GLY A 475 -7.08 -19.14 -26.83
CA GLY A 475 -7.27 -17.90 -27.61
C GLY A 475 -8.73 -17.46 -27.82
N SER A 476 -9.66 -18.43 -27.84
CA SER A 476 -11.11 -18.17 -27.94
C SER A 476 -11.77 -17.74 -26.63
N ASN A 477 -11.11 -17.93 -25.49
CA ASN A 477 -11.60 -17.54 -24.16
C ASN A 477 -10.81 -16.36 -23.57
N LEU A 478 -9.57 -16.17 -24.02
CA LEU A 478 -8.62 -15.22 -23.45
C LEU A 478 -9.03 -13.79 -23.81
N GLN A 479 -9.48 -13.02 -22.83
CA GLN A 479 -9.92 -11.64 -23.01
C GLN A 479 -8.82 -10.62 -22.76
N GLN A 480 -7.86 -10.95 -21.89
CA GLN A 480 -6.77 -10.04 -21.54
C GLN A 480 -5.45 -10.79 -21.45
N ILE A 481 -4.44 -10.29 -22.15
CA ILE A 481 -3.12 -10.90 -22.18
C ILE A 481 -2.05 -9.84 -21.97
N SER A 482 -1.10 -10.12 -21.09
CA SER A 482 0.08 -9.28 -20.82
C SER A 482 1.31 -10.17 -20.79
N ILE A 483 2.11 -10.12 -21.84
CA ILE A 483 3.24 -11.02 -22.05
C ILE A 483 4.47 -10.26 -22.51
N ALA A 484 5.64 -10.82 -22.19
CA ALA A 484 6.89 -10.48 -22.83
C ALA A 484 7.35 -11.69 -23.62
N VAL A 485 7.83 -11.49 -24.84
CA VAL A 485 8.32 -12.61 -25.68
C VAL A 485 9.81 -12.41 -25.95
N ASN A 486 10.62 -13.40 -25.59
CA ASN A 486 12.06 -13.37 -25.77
C ASN A 486 12.41 -13.37 -27.26
N ASN A 487 13.49 -12.66 -27.61
CA ASN A 487 14.01 -12.60 -28.96
C ASN A 487 14.92 -13.81 -29.21
N GLU A 488 14.36 -14.96 -29.57
CA GLU A 488 15.14 -16.14 -29.96
C GLU A 488 15.19 -16.32 -31.50
N PRO A 489 16.32 -16.79 -32.07
CA PRO A 489 16.70 -16.42 -33.44
C PRO A 489 16.30 -17.38 -34.57
N ALA A 490 15.51 -18.43 -34.33
CA ALA A 490 15.49 -19.59 -35.26
C ALA A 490 14.17 -19.81 -36.02
N GLU A 491 13.57 -18.76 -36.57
CA GLU A 491 12.29 -18.78 -37.33
C GLU A 491 11.05 -18.67 -36.45
N VAL A 492 10.55 -17.43 -36.37
CA VAL A 492 9.22 -17.15 -35.84
C VAL A 492 8.22 -17.79 -36.80
N GLY A 493 7.47 -18.80 -36.33
CA GLY A 493 6.35 -19.36 -37.08
C GLY A 493 5.36 -18.27 -37.51
N ASN A 494 4.42 -18.59 -38.40
CA ASN A 494 3.49 -17.60 -38.95
C ASN A 494 2.72 -16.86 -37.83
N ALA A 495 3.10 -15.61 -37.56
CA ALA A 495 2.52 -14.81 -36.50
C ALA A 495 1.01 -14.57 -36.70
N LEU A 496 0.55 -14.54 -37.95
CA LEU A 496 -0.86 -14.37 -38.27
C LEU A 496 -1.70 -15.56 -37.78
N ASP A 497 -1.18 -16.78 -37.84
CA ASP A 497 -1.89 -17.96 -37.32
C ASP A 497 -2.11 -17.84 -35.81
N ILE A 498 -1.07 -17.42 -35.08
CA ILE A 498 -1.13 -17.25 -33.62
C ILE A 498 -2.08 -16.10 -33.24
N PHE A 499 -1.93 -14.92 -33.84
CA PHE A 499 -2.83 -13.79 -33.56
C PHE A 499 -4.27 -14.07 -34.05
N GLY A 500 -4.46 -14.86 -35.10
CA GLY A 500 -5.76 -15.26 -35.61
C GLY A 500 -6.56 -16.12 -34.63
N LYS A 501 -5.87 -16.91 -33.80
CA LYS A 501 -6.49 -17.74 -32.75
C LYS A 501 -6.94 -16.93 -31.53
N LEU A 502 -6.39 -15.73 -31.32
CA LEU A 502 -6.70 -14.81 -30.21
C LEU A 502 -8.02 -14.04 -30.44
N THR A 503 -9.09 -14.77 -30.75
CA THR A 503 -10.38 -14.22 -31.20
C THR A 503 -11.14 -13.45 -30.13
N ALA A 504 -10.92 -13.76 -28.84
CA ALA A 504 -11.60 -13.10 -27.73
C ALA A 504 -10.80 -11.98 -27.06
N VAL A 505 -9.55 -11.75 -27.47
CA VAL A 505 -8.66 -10.79 -26.81
C VAL A 505 -9.18 -9.37 -27.00
N LYS A 506 -9.55 -8.73 -25.89
CA LYS A 506 -9.96 -7.32 -25.81
C LYS A 506 -8.83 -6.39 -25.41
N LYS A 507 -7.90 -6.90 -24.60
CA LYS A 507 -6.73 -6.15 -24.13
C LYS A 507 -5.45 -6.94 -24.37
N LEU A 508 -4.54 -6.36 -25.15
CA LEU A 508 -3.21 -6.90 -25.40
C LEU A 508 -2.16 -5.95 -24.81
N ARG A 509 -1.33 -6.44 -23.89
CA ARG A 509 -0.09 -5.80 -23.49
C ARG A 509 1.10 -6.57 -24.07
N TRP A 510 1.91 -5.85 -24.85
CA TRP A 510 3.02 -6.38 -25.63
C TRP A 510 4.36 -5.83 -25.12
N ASP A 511 5.32 -6.74 -24.90
CA ASP A 511 6.71 -6.43 -24.55
C ASP A 511 7.65 -7.40 -25.28
N SER A 512 8.00 -7.10 -26.53
CA SER A 512 8.92 -7.94 -27.29
C SER A 512 9.57 -7.18 -28.44
N THR A 513 10.87 -7.40 -28.62
CA THR A 513 11.64 -6.91 -29.78
C THR A 513 11.70 -7.93 -30.92
N ILE A 514 10.85 -8.95 -30.92
CA ILE A 514 10.84 -9.97 -31.97
C ILE A 514 10.44 -9.34 -33.31
N VAL A 515 11.17 -9.67 -34.37
CA VAL A 515 10.84 -9.23 -35.73
C VAL A 515 9.73 -10.12 -36.28
N LEU A 516 8.59 -9.53 -36.63
CA LEU A 516 7.46 -10.23 -37.21
C LEU A 516 7.48 -10.01 -38.72
N ASN A 517 7.54 -11.09 -39.50
CA ASN A 517 7.53 -11.01 -40.96
C ASN A 517 6.07 -11.05 -41.46
N PRO A 518 5.46 -9.92 -41.86
CA PRO A 518 4.13 -9.94 -42.46
C PRO A 518 4.15 -10.69 -43.78
N THR A 519 3.15 -11.54 -44.03
CA THR A 519 2.95 -12.17 -45.34
C THR A 519 2.45 -11.13 -46.36
N GLU A 520 2.77 -11.31 -47.64
CA GLU A 520 2.32 -10.37 -48.68
C GLU A 520 0.82 -10.48 -48.99
N ASN A 521 0.19 -11.60 -48.63
CA ASN A 521 -1.21 -11.88 -48.96
C ASN A 521 -2.18 -11.21 -47.98
N VAL A 522 -2.82 -10.13 -48.43
CA VAL A 522 -3.77 -9.32 -47.63
C VAL A 522 -4.99 -10.12 -47.16
N ALA A 523 -5.38 -11.18 -47.86
CA ALA A 523 -6.54 -12.00 -47.48
C ALA A 523 -6.35 -12.70 -46.11
N ASP A 524 -5.09 -12.98 -45.74
CA ASP A 524 -4.76 -13.73 -44.52
C ASP A 524 -4.92 -12.91 -43.23
N TYR A 525 -5.16 -11.60 -43.36
CA TYR A 525 -5.28 -10.67 -42.24
C TYR A 525 -6.72 -10.50 -41.75
N ALA A 526 -7.71 -10.90 -42.57
CA ALA A 526 -9.12 -10.72 -42.25
C ALA A 526 -9.51 -11.54 -41.01
N GLY A 527 -10.08 -10.88 -40.00
CA GLY A 527 -10.58 -11.54 -38.79
C GLY A 527 -9.54 -11.80 -37.69
N VAL A 528 -8.30 -11.33 -37.85
CA VAL A 528 -7.27 -11.42 -36.80
C VAL A 528 -7.55 -10.39 -35.70
N LEU A 529 -7.53 -10.83 -34.43
CA LEU A 529 -7.81 -9.98 -33.24
C LEU A 529 -9.12 -9.17 -33.32
N PRO A 530 -10.27 -9.79 -33.66
CA PRO A 530 -11.49 -9.08 -34.01
C PRO A 530 -12.10 -8.31 -32.83
N GLN A 531 -11.80 -8.72 -31.59
CA GLN A 531 -12.31 -8.10 -30.36
C GLN A 531 -11.30 -7.14 -29.71
N LEU A 532 -10.14 -6.89 -30.31
CA LEU A 532 -9.12 -6.07 -29.65
C LEU A 532 -9.56 -4.60 -29.55
N GLU A 533 -9.70 -4.13 -28.32
CA GLU A 533 -10.13 -2.76 -28.01
C GLU A 533 -8.97 -1.89 -27.49
N LYS A 534 -8.05 -2.51 -26.74
CA LYS A 534 -6.95 -1.82 -26.06
C LYS A 534 -5.60 -2.49 -26.31
N LEU A 535 -4.65 -1.70 -26.75
CA LEU A 535 -3.25 -2.09 -26.95
C LEU A 535 -2.34 -1.32 -25.99
N GLU A 536 -1.56 -2.03 -25.18
CA GLU A 536 -0.50 -1.46 -24.35
C GLU A 536 0.85 -1.98 -24.85
N VAL A 537 1.80 -1.11 -25.15
CA VAL A 537 3.12 -1.50 -25.66
C VAL A 537 4.21 -0.95 -24.75
N GLU A 538 5.05 -1.86 -24.26
CA GLU A 538 6.24 -1.53 -23.47
C GLU A 538 7.45 -1.38 -24.38
N ILE A 539 7.78 -2.46 -25.09
CA ILE A 539 8.83 -2.53 -26.09
C ILE A 539 8.26 -3.29 -27.30
N ALA A 540 8.53 -2.77 -28.51
CA ALA A 540 8.13 -3.40 -29.76
C ALA A 540 9.15 -3.12 -30.86
N ASP A 541 9.43 -4.13 -31.68
CA ASP A 541 10.08 -3.93 -32.96
C ASP A 541 9.14 -3.19 -33.95
N PRO A 542 9.63 -2.33 -34.86
CA PRO A 542 8.78 -1.64 -35.84
C PRO A 542 7.90 -2.57 -36.69
N SER A 543 8.34 -3.80 -36.94
CA SER A 543 7.56 -4.80 -37.67
C SER A 543 6.25 -5.19 -36.98
N PHE A 544 6.16 -5.11 -35.65
CA PHE A 544 4.92 -5.34 -34.90
C PHE A 544 3.84 -4.30 -35.26
N PHE A 545 4.22 -3.02 -35.32
CA PHE A 545 3.31 -1.96 -35.75
C PHE A 545 2.95 -2.08 -37.23
N HIS A 546 3.90 -2.55 -38.07
CA HIS A 546 3.60 -2.83 -39.46
C HIS A 546 2.58 -3.97 -39.60
N LEU A 547 2.71 -5.04 -38.83
CA LEU A 547 1.75 -6.14 -38.79
C LEU A 547 0.36 -5.63 -38.38
N LEU A 548 0.27 -4.87 -37.28
CA LEU A 548 -1.00 -4.29 -36.82
C LEU A 548 -1.65 -3.39 -37.87
N SER A 549 -0.86 -2.60 -38.62
CA SER A 549 -1.37 -1.75 -39.69
C SER A 549 -2.02 -2.52 -40.85
N ARG A 550 -1.65 -3.80 -41.02
CA ARG A 550 -2.25 -4.72 -42.01
C ARG A 550 -3.47 -5.43 -41.45
N ILE A 551 -3.42 -5.86 -40.18
CA ILE A 551 -4.53 -6.53 -39.49
C ILE A 551 -5.74 -5.60 -39.38
N GLN A 552 -5.52 -4.34 -39.02
CA GLN A 552 -6.56 -3.33 -38.76
C GLN A 552 -7.68 -3.83 -37.82
N PRO A 553 -7.38 -4.16 -36.54
CA PRO A 553 -8.40 -4.66 -35.63
C PRO A 553 -9.56 -3.65 -35.51
N PRO A 554 -10.81 -4.05 -35.80
CA PRO A 554 -11.90 -3.10 -36.07
C PRO A 554 -12.36 -2.34 -34.82
N ASN A 555 -12.11 -2.89 -33.62
CA ASN A 555 -12.53 -2.30 -32.35
C ASN A 555 -11.41 -1.54 -31.63
N LEU A 556 -10.21 -1.48 -32.21
CA LEU A 556 -9.04 -0.94 -31.55
C LEU A 556 -9.14 0.58 -31.43
N ARG A 557 -9.26 1.06 -30.19
CA ARG A 557 -9.57 2.46 -29.87
C ARG A 557 -8.71 3.05 -28.76
N CYS A 558 -8.03 2.22 -27.97
CA CYS A 558 -7.19 2.65 -26.86
C CYS A 558 -5.74 2.21 -27.06
N LEU A 559 -4.81 3.17 -27.06
CA LEU A 559 -3.36 2.94 -27.18
C LEU A 559 -2.63 3.43 -25.94
N VAL A 560 -1.76 2.61 -25.36
CA VAL A 560 -0.87 2.99 -24.27
C VAL A 560 0.57 2.67 -24.66
N LEU A 561 1.40 3.68 -24.81
CA LEU A 561 2.83 3.53 -25.09
C LEU A 561 3.64 3.92 -23.85
N ARG A 562 4.50 3.01 -23.40
CA ARG A 562 5.35 3.24 -22.23
C ARG A 562 6.55 4.12 -22.57
N PRO A 563 7.16 4.79 -21.57
CA PRO A 563 8.20 5.79 -21.80
C PRO A 563 9.45 5.32 -22.53
N GLU A 564 9.73 4.02 -22.50
CA GLU A 564 10.92 3.42 -23.10
C GLU A 564 10.81 3.24 -24.62
N LEU A 565 9.59 3.30 -25.17
CA LEU A 565 9.35 3.07 -26.58
C LEU A 565 9.64 4.32 -27.42
N ARG A 566 10.60 4.20 -28.35
CA ARG A 566 10.84 5.21 -29.40
C ARG A 566 9.95 4.92 -30.61
N LEU A 567 9.06 5.86 -30.92
CA LEU A 567 8.22 5.77 -32.09
C LEU A 567 8.99 6.19 -33.34
N THR A 568 9.10 5.28 -34.31
CA THR A 568 9.76 5.55 -35.59
C THR A 568 8.80 5.98 -36.69
N SER A 569 7.49 5.76 -36.52
CA SER A 569 6.48 5.98 -37.56
C SER A 569 5.22 6.64 -37.02
N SER A 570 4.83 7.76 -37.63
CA SER A 570 3.55 8.44 -37.36
C SER A 570 2.33 7.71 -37.96
N LYS A 571 2.55 6.74 -38.86
CA LYS A 571 1.47 6.03 -39.56
C LYS A 571 0.52 5.29 -38.61
N LEU A 572 1.03 4.82 -37.47
CA LEU A 572 0.21 4.15 -36.46
C LEU A 572 -0.95 5.04 -35.97
N PHE A 573 -0.72 6.33 -35.86
CA PHE A 573 -1.73 7.28 -35.36
C PHE A 573 -2.78 7.62 -36.42
N THR A 574 -2.42 7.65 -37.72
CA THR A 574 -3.39 7.95 -38.80
C THR A 574 -4.24 6.75 -39.21
N GLN A 575 -3.84 5.53 -38.83
CA GLN A 575 -4.46 4.29 -39.34
C GLN A 575 -5.66 3.82 -38.52
N PHE A 576 -5.82 4.32 -37.30
CA PHE A 576 -6.86 3.87 -36.39
C PHE A 576 -7.62 5.06 -35.82
N ASN A 577 -8.89 4.83 -35.51
CA ASN A 577 -9.75 5.83 -34.88
C ASN A 577 -9.56 5.79 -33.37
N TRP A 578 -8.40 6.27 -32.91
CA TRP A 578 -8.05 6.29 -31.50
C TRP A 578 -8.96 7.22 -30.71
N THR A 579 -9.68 6.69 -29.72
CA THR A 579 -10.48 7.49 -28.77
C THR A 579 -9.70 7.77 -27.48
N GLU A 580 -8.73 6.93 -27.14
CA GLU A 580 -7.87 7.10 -25.97
C GLU A 580 -6.41 6.82 -26.32
N ILE A 581 -5.52 7.76 -25.98
CA ILE A 581 -4.08 7.61 -26.18
C ILE A 581 -3.36 7.95 -24.87
N SER A 582 -2.40 7.12 -24.48
CA SER A 582 -1.46 7.39 -23.41
C SER A 582 -0.04 7.32 -23.94
N LEU A 583 0.70 8.42 -23.84
CA LEU A 583 2.10 8.55 -24.28
C LEU A 583 2.98 9.01 -23.13
N SER A 584 4.29 8.81 -23.24
CA SER A 584 5.22 9.58 -22.40
C SER A 584 5.34 11.02 -22.91
N ALA A 585 5.68 11.95 -22.02
CA ALA A 585 5.95 13.34 -22.41
C ALA A 585 7.04 13.43 -23.50
N GLN A 586 8.05 12.57 -23.42
CA GLN A 586 9.10 12.45 -24.44
C GLN A 586 8.55 11.94 -25.77
N ALA A 587 7.83 10.80 -25.78
CA ALA A 587 7.29 10.22 -27.00
C ALA A 587 6.29 11.17 -27.69
N ALA A 588 5.53 11.94 -26.92
CA ALA A 588 4.65 12.98 -27.46
C ALA A 588 5.44 14.14 -28.10
N GLY A 589 6.57 14.54 -27.52
CA GLY A 589 7.45 15.58 -28.06
C GLY A 589 8.25 15.15 -29.29
N ASP A 590 8.54 13.86 -29.44
CA ASP A 590 9.26 13.30 -30.58
C ASP A 590 8.39 13.20 -31.86
N LEU A 591 7.08 13.43 -31.76
CA LEU A 591 6.19 13.42 -32.92
C LEU A 591 6.45 14.65 -33.82
N LYS A 592 6.50 14.42 -35.13
CA LYS A 592 6.69 15.49 -36.13
C LYS A 592 5.50 16.47 -36.21
N SER A 593 4.32 16.05 -35.78
CA SER A 593 3.07 16.83 -35.75
C SER A 593 2.36 16.57 -34.42
N SER A 594 1.46 17.47 -34.00
CA SER A 594 0.67 17.26 -32.79
C SER A 594 -0.13 15.96 -32.89
N VAL A 595 -0.20 15.20 -31.80
CA VAL A 595 -1.06 14.00 -31.72
C VAL A 595 -2.53 14.32 -32.03
N LEU A 596 -2.94 15.56 -31.78
CA LEU A 596 -4.31 16.04 -32.02
C LEU A 596 -4.62 16.24 -33.51
N ASP A 597 -3.61 16.59 -34.32
CA ASP A 597 -3.76 16.71 -35.78
C ASP A 597 -3.89 15.34 -36.45
N VAL A 598 -3.28 14.32 -35.83
CA VAL A 598 -3.21 12.97 -36.38
C VAL A 598 -4.39 12.10 -35.93
N CYS A 599 -4.90 12.31 -34.72
CA CYS A 599 -5.97 11.52 -34.11
C CYS A 599 -7.22 12.40 -33.90
N THR A 600 -8.02 12.59 -34.96
CA THR A 600 -9.16 13.53 -34.93
C THR A 600 -10.32 13.10 -34.02
N ASP A 601 -10.42 11.80 -33.72
CA ASP A 601 -11.46 11.21 -32.86
C ASP A 601 -11.02 11.05 -31.39
N LEU A 602 -9.84 11.57 -31.04
CA LEU A 602 -9.27 11.42 -29.71
C LEU A 602 -10.12 12.13 -28.65
N GLU A 603 -10.65 11.36 -27.70
CA GLU A 603 -11.44 11.89 -26.57
C GLU A 603 -10.61 12.10 -25.31
N THR A 604 -9.67 11.19 -25.04
CA THR A 604 -8.78 11.25 -23.87
C THR A 604 -7.32 11.14 -24.25
N LEU A 605 -6.54 12.15 -23.89
CA LEU A 605 -5.08 12.14 -24.01
C LEU A 605 -4.43 12.05 -22.63
N THR A 606 -3.65 11.00 -22.39
CA THR A 606 -2.84 10.84 -21.18
C THR A 606 -1.38 11.06 -21.50
N ILE A 607 -0.75 12.01 -20.82
CA ILE A 607 0.69 12.23 -20.84
C ILE A 607 1.28 11.65 -19.55
N THR A 608 2.28 10.80 -19.69
CA THR A 608 2.92 10.08 -18.60
C THR A 608 4.39 10.49 -18.45
N TRP A 609 4.92 10.38 -17.24
CA TRP A 609 6.36 10.54 -16.98
C TRP A 609 6.94 9.24 -16.45
N PRO A 610 8.20 8.92 -16.83
CA PRO A 610 8.95 7.88 -16.15
C PRO A 610 9.05 8.19 -14.67
N ARG A 611 8.87 7.17 -13.84
CA ARG A 611 8.71 7.34 -12.40
C ARG A 611 10.00 7.66 -11.65
N TRP A 612 11.14 7.36 -12.27
CA TRP A 612 12.46 7.70 -11.75
C TRP A 612 12.81 9.19 -11.94
N LEU A 613 12.07 9.91 -12.79
CA LEU A 613 12.18 11.36 -12.81
C LEU A 613 11.53 11.90 -11.54
N SER A 614 12.37 12.44 -10.67
CA SER A 614 11.97 13.09 -9.40
C SER A 614 11.03 14.27 -9.63
N THR A 615 11.08 14.88 -10.81
CA THR A 615 10.41 16.13 -11.16
C THR A 615 9.85 16.05 -12.60
N PRO A 616 8.54 15.86 -12.80
CA PRO A 616 7.94 15.87 -14.12
C PRO A 616 7.86 17.32 -14.61
N GLU A 617 8.78 17.71 -15.47
CA GLU A 617 8.69 19.00 -16.16
C GLU A 617 7.40 19.04 -17.02
N PRO A 618 6.75 20.23 -17.15
CA PRO A 618 5.62 20.38 -18.06
C PRO A 618 6.02 19.94 -19.48
N PRO A 619 5.12 19.25 -20.22
CA PRO A 619 5.41 18.85 -21.58
C PRO A 619 5.42 20.08 -22.50
N SER A 620 6.02 19.98 -23.69
CA SER A 620 5.98 21.07 -24.67
C SER A 620 4.54 21.45 -25.05
N LEU A 621 4.25 22.75 -25.15
CA LEU A 621 2.95 23.25 -25.65
C LEU A 621 2.68 22.82 -27.10
N THR A 622 3.73 22.52 -27.88
CA THR A 622 3.59 22.02 -29.27
C THR A 622 2.82 20.71 -29.35
N ILE A 623 2.80 19.90 -28.29
CA ILE A 623 2.01 18.67 -28.23
C ILE A 623 0.51 18.98 -28.36
N PHE A 624 0.07 20.15 -27.88
CA PHE A 624 -1.32 20.60 -27.90
C PHE A 624 -1.60 21.63 -29.01
N ALA A 625 -0.58 22.09 -29.71
CA ALA A 625 -0.71 23.03 -30.83
C ALA A 625 -1.15 22.27 -32.09
N SER A 626 -2.46 22.14 -32.24
CA SER A 626 -3.12 21.49 -33.38
C SER A 626 -3.43 22.53 -34.46
N GLU A 627 -3.10 22.25 -35.72
CA GLU A 627 -3.48 23.07 -36.88
C GLU A 627 -5.00 23.10 -37.08
N LYS A 628 -5.67 22.00 -36.72
CA LYS A 628 -7.13 21.88 -36.75
C LYS A 628 -7.70 21.79 -35.33
N PRO A 629 -8.89 22.37 -35.06
CA PRO A 629 -9.53 22.21 -33.75
C PRO A 629 -9.83 20.74 -33.44
N ALA A 630 -9.27 20.22 -32.34
CA ALA A 630 -9.49 18.88 -31.80
C ALA A 630 -10.85 18.80 -31.11
N LYS A 631 -11.91 18.72 -31.92
CA LYS A 631 -13.31 18.77 -31.44
C LYS A 631 -13.71 17.57 -30.58
N SER A 632 -13.03 16.43 -30.70
CA SER A 632 -13.39 15.22 -29.95
C SER A 632 -12.77 15.19 -28.56
N LEU A 633 -11.70 15.96 -28.32
CA LEU A 633 -10.93 15.90 -27.08
C LEU A 633 -11.72 16.49 -25.92
N LYS A 634 -12.04 15.64 -24.94
CA LYS A 634 -12.82 15.98 -23.74
C LYS A 634 -11.97 16.01 -22.48
N LYS A 635 -10.90 15.20 -22.44
CA LYS A 635 -10.10 14.99 -21.24
C LYS A 635 -8.59 14.91 -21.55
N VAL A 636 -7.80 15.62 -20.75
CA VAL A 636 -6.34 15.48 -20.70
C VAL A 636 -5.94 14.98 -19.32
N VAL A 637 -5.05 13.99 -19.25
CA VAL A 637 -4.54 13.43 -18.00
C VAL A 637 -3.03 13.62 -17.94
N PHE A 638 -2.54 14.31 -16.92
CA PHE A 638 -1.11 14.43 -16.63
C PHE A 638 -0.76 13.44 -15.52
N ALA A 639 -0.47 12.20 -15.91
CA ALA A 639 -0.22 11.09 -15.02
C ALA A 639 1.27 11.01 -14.63
N SER A 640 1.57 11.35 -13.38
CA SER A 640 2.91 11.17 -12.79
C SER A 640 2.82 10.34 -11.51
N ALA A 641 3.96 10.05 -10.89
CA ALA A 641 3.98 9.40 -9.58
C ALA A 641 3.13 10.22 -8.58
N PRO A 642 2.40 9.59 -7.64
CA PRO A 642 1.50 10.29 -6.68
C PRO A 642 2.17 11.39 -5.85
N ASP A 643 3.50 11.35 -5.80
CA ASP A 643 4.35 12.22 -4.99
C ASP A 643 5.14 13.24 -5.83
N ALA A 644 5.11 13.13 -7.15
CA ALA A 644 5.92 13.93 -8.06
C ALA A 644 5.63 15.43 -7.97
N PHE A 645 4.36 15.82 -7.83
CA PHE A 645 3.96 17.23 -7.71
C PHE A 645 3.97 17.76 -6.27
N ARG A 646 4.21 16.91 -5.26
CA ARG A 646 4.12 17.30 -3.85
C ARG A 646 5.40 17.93 -3.31
N TYR A 647 6.56 17.49 -3.81
CA TYR A 647 7.85 17.86 -3.21
C TYR A 647 8.49 19.08 -3.85
N ASP A 648 8.28 19.30 -5.15
CA ASP A 648 8.97 20.39 -5.84
C ASP A 648 8.11 21.65 -5.97
N LYS A 649 8.32 22.57 -5.03
CA LYS A 649 7.70 23.90 -5.07
C LYS A 649 8.15 24.73 -6.28
N LYS A 650 9.28 24.40 -6.91
CA LYS A 650 9.80 25.12 -8.09
C LYS A 650 8.99 24.79 -9.35
N LEU A 651 8.49 23.56 -9.45
CA LEU A 651 7.69 23.12 -10.60
C LEU A 651 6.27 23.69 -10.59
N VAL A 652 5.71 24.02 -9.42
CA VAL A 652 4.32 24.51 -9.33
C VAL A 652 4.10 25.79 -10.16
N PRO A 653 4.98 26.82 -10.10
CA PRO A 653 4.94 27.96 -11.02
C PRO A 653 5.02 27.59 -12.50
N GLU A 654 5.90 26.67 -12.88
CA GLU A 654 6.10 26.26 -14.27
C GLU A 654 4.85 25.56 -14.82
N TRP A 655 4.30 24.62 -14.06
CA TRP A 655 3.05 23.96 -14.40
C TRP A 655 1.85 24.91 -14.40
N SER A 656 1.80 25.84 -13.45
CA SER A 656 0.74 26.85 -13.44
C SER A 656 0.80 27.73 -14.69
N THR A 657 2.01 28.07 -15.14
CA THR A 657 2.23 28.86 -16.36
C THR A 657 1.85 28.06 -17.60
N PHE A 658 2.33 26.81 -17.69
CA PHE A 658 2.00 25.88 -18.76
C PHE A 658 0.48 25.69 -18.90
N LEU A 659 -0.23 25.39 -17.80
CA LEU A 659 -1.67 25.20 -17.82
C LEU A 659 -2.43 26.46 -18.26
N ALA A 660 -1.94 27.64 -17.90
CA ALA A 660 -2.53 28.92 -18.32
C ALA A 660 -2.26 29.25 -19.80
N GLN A 661 -1.22 28.67 -20.39
CA GLN A 661 -0.83 28.85 -21.79
C GLN A 661 -1.35 27.74 -22.72
N LEU A 662 -2.14 26.79 -22.21
CA LEU A 662 -2.73 25.75 -23.05
C LEU A 662 -3.58 26.38 -24.17
N PRO A 663 -3.43 25.94 -25.44
CA PRO A 663 -4.18 26.47 -26.57
C PRO A 663 -5.62 25.93 -26.56
N LEU A 664 -6.44 26.41 -25.63
CA LEU A 664 -7.81 25.91 -25.44
C LEU A 664 -8.71 26.11 -26.68
N ASP A 665 -8.42 27.12 -27.50
CA ASP A 665 -9.13 27.36 -28.77
C ASP A 665 -8.95 26.20 -29.76
N SER A 666 -7.80 25.51 -29.70
CA SER A 666 -7.54 24.29 -30.46
C SER A 666 -8.24 23.05 -29.88
N MET A 667 -8.83 23.13 -28.68
CA MET A 667 -9.49 22.02 -27.98
C MET A 667 -10.86 22.46 -27.41
N PRO A 668 -11.81 22.87 -28.27
CA PRO A 668 -13.02 23.59 -27.84
C PRO A 668 -13.98 22.77 -26.95
N ASN A 669 -13.86 21.44 -26.96
CA ASN A 669 -14.68 20.53 -26.15
C ASN A 669 -13.93 19.96 -24.94
N LEU A 670 -12.73 20.46 -24.64
CA LEU A 670 -12.00 20.06 -23.45
C LEU A 670 -12.78 20.50 -22.21
N THR A 671 -13.13 19.55 -21.35
CA THR A 671 -13.90 19.83 -20.13
C THR A 671 -13.16 19.42 -18.86
N GLU A 672 -12.15 18.55 -18.96
CA GLU A 672 -11.43 18.02 -17.80
C GLU A 672 -9.92 17.92 -18.04
N ILE A 673 -9.16 18.44 -17.09
CA ILE A 673 -7.72 18.18 -16.93
C ILE A 673 -7.52 17.43 -15.60
N SER A 674 -7.08 16.18 -15.68
CA SER A 674 -6.83 15.34 -14.51
C SER A 674 -5.34 15.32 -14.16
N MET A 675 -5.02 15.54 -12.88
CA MET A 675 -3.66 15.52 -12.35
C MET A 675 -3.58 14.61 -11.12
N PRO A 676 -3.43 13.29 -11.31
CA PRO A 676 -3.50 12.31 -10.22
C PRO A 676 -2.43 12.46 -9.13
N GLY A 677 -1.39 13.26 -9.34
CA GLY A 677 -0.38 13.56 -8.31
C GLY A 677 -0.61 14.87 -7.56
N VAL A 678 -1.67 15.62 -7.88
CA VAL A 678 -2.05 16.85 -7.17
C VAL A 678 -3.07 16.52 -6.08
N GLU A 679 -2.99 17.21 -4.95
CA GLU A 679 -4.03 17.22 -3.91
C GLU A 679 -4.49 18.65 -3.67
N TRP A 680 -5.80 18.88 -3.60
CA TRP A 680 -6.30 20.21 -3.30
C TRP A 680 -5.98 20.62 -1.86
N PRO A 681 -5.47 21.85 -1.63
CA PRO A 681 -5.26 22.33 -0.28
C PRO A 681 -6.60 22.52 0.45
N MET A 682 -6.61 22.20 1.74
CA MET A 682 -7.84 22.20 2.54
C MET A 682 -8.02 23.49 3.35
N THR A 683 -6.95 24.24 3.58
CA THR A 683 -6.99 25.47 4.40
C THR A 683 -6.87 26.74 3.55
N GLN A 684 -7.47 27.85 4.01
CA GLN A 684 -7.43 29.14 3.30
C GLN A 684 -5.99 29.64 3.09
N ARG A 685 -5.11 29.38 4.04
CA ARG A 685 -3.69 29.77 3.98
C ARG A 685 -2.93 28.98 2.91
N GLU A 686 -3.19 27.67 2.81
CA GLU A 686 -2.59 26.84 1.76
C GLU A 686 -3.15 27.22 0.39
N ILE A 687 -4.46 27.48 0.31
CA ILE A 687 -5.13 27.96 -0.90
C ILE A 687 -4.45 29.22 -1.43
N ALA A 688 -4.27 30.24 -0.58
CA ALA A 688 -3.64 31.50 -0.97
C ALA A 688 -2.17 31.36 -1.46
N LYS A 689 -1.51 30.23 -1.17
CA LYS A 689 -0.11 29.96 -1.54
C LYS A 689 0.04 28.95 -2.67
N CYS A 690 -1.05 28.29 -3.07
CA CYS A 690 -0.99 27.16 -3.98
C CYS A 690 -1.10 27.65 -5.42
N GLY A 691 0.01 27.62 -6.19
CA GLY A 691 0.00 28.04 -7.60
C GLY A 691 -0.99 27.25 -8.46
N TRP A 692 -1.26 25.99 -8.13
CA TRP A 692 -2.26 25.15 -8.81
C TRP A 692 -3.66 25.76 -8.82
N ILE A 693 -4.02 26.52 -7.79
CA ILE A 693 -5.36 27.12 -7.69
C ILE A 693 -5.52 28.24 -8.70
N ASN A 694 -4.49 29.05 -8.91
CA ASN A 694 -4.55 30.13 -9.90
C ASN A 694 -4.73 29.57 -11.32
N ALA A 695 -4.01 28.50 -11.65
CA ALA A 695 -4.19 27.78 -12.91
C ALA A 695 -5.60 27.16 -13.00
N ALA A 696 -6.06 26.47 -11.96
CA ALA A 696 -7.38 25.85 -11.94
C ALA A 696 -8.52 26.89 -12.05
N GLU A 697 -8.43 28.03 -11.37
CA GLU A 697 -9.41 29.12 -11.48
C GLU A 697 -9.40 29.75 -12.87
N THR A 698 -8.25 29.85 -13.53
CA THR A 698 -8.13 30.35 -14.90
C THR A 698 -8.80 29.37 -15.88
N LEU A 699 -8.52 28.08 -15.76
CA LEU A 699 -9.12 27.03 -16.57
C LEU A 699 -10.63 26.93 -16.37
N VAL A 700 -11.13 27.07 -15.14
CA VAL A 700 -12.56 27.04 -14.83
C VAL A 700 -13.31 28.20 -15.51
N LYS A 701 -12.70 29.38 -15.65
CA LYS A 701 -13.30 30.51 -16.41
C LYS A 701 -13.45 30.19 -17.89
N SER A 702 -12.57 29.34 -18.43
CA SER A 702 -12.64 28.82 -19.79
C SER A 702 -13.50 27.55 -19.92
N GLY A 703 -14.23 27.15 -18.86
CA GLY A 703 -15.09 25.97 -18.86
C GLY A 703 -14.38 24.64 -18.58
N VAL A 704 -13.08 24.64 -18.29
CA VAL A 704 -12.27 23.43 -18.07
C VAL A 704 -12.08 23.17 -16.57
N GLN A 705 -12.43 21.96 -16.11
CA GLN A 705 -12.28 21.56 -14.71
C GLN A 705 -10.92 20.89 -14.46
N VAL A 706 -10.27 21.21 -13.34
CA VAL A 706 -9.07 20.48 -12.89
C VAL A 706 -9.46 19.46 -11.82
N VAL A 707 -8.99 18.22 -11.96
CA VAL A 707 -9.32 17.07 -11.08
C VAL A 707 -8.06 16.54 -10.39
N ASP A 708 -8.12 16.33 -9.07
CA ASP A 708 -7.01 15.83 -8.25
C ASP A 708 -6.88 14.29 -8.22
N ALA A 709 -5.93 13.79 -7.43
CA ALA A 709 -5.70 12.37 -7.16
C ALA A 709 -6.94 11.58 -6.71
N ALA A 710 -7.87 12.24 -6.02
CA ALA A 710 -9.07 11.62 -5.47
C ALA A 710 -10.28 11.74 -6.42
N GLY A 711 -10.08 12.22 -7.66
CA GLY A 711 -11.16 12.48 -8.59
C GLY A 711 -11.98 13.72 -8.21
N LYS A 712 -11.49 14.58 -7.31
CA LYS A 712 -12.22 15.78 -6.87
C LYS A 712 -11.89 16.95 -7.78
N LYS A 713 -12.95 17.62 -8.27
CA LYS A 713 -12.86 18.86 -9.02
C LYS A 713 -12.52 20.03 -8.10
N TRP A 714 -11.64 20.94 -8.54
CA TRP A 714 -11.46 22.21 -7.85
C TRP A 714 -12.77 22.99 -7.87
N LYS A 715 -13.24 23.43 -6.70
CA LYS A 715 -14.40 24.31 -6.56
C LYS A 715 -13.92 25.64 -5.97
N PRO A 716 -14.01 26.75 -6.72
CA PRO A 716 -13.73 28.07 -6.17
C PRO A 716 -14.55 28.28 -4.89
N ARG A 717 -13.89 28.60 -3.79
CA ARG A 717 -14.61 28.91 -2.54
C ARG A 717 -15.29 30.25 -2.71
N LEU A 718 -16.53 30.37 -2.22
CA LEU A 718 -17.24 31.63 -2.16
C LEU A 718 -16.36 32.63 -1.41
N LYS A 719 -15.94 33.71 -2.11
CA LYS A 719 -15.31 34.85 -1.46
C LYS A 719 -16.38 35.43 -0.55
N VAL A 720 -16.18 35.36 0.76
CA VAL A 720 -17.00 36.10 1.72
C VAL A 720 -16.86 37.56 1.33
N ARG A 721 -17.96 38.13 0.82
CA ARG A 721 -18.01 39.53 0.38
C ARG A 721 -17.86 40.48 1.54
#